data_AF-A0A4V0HWL5-F1
#
_entry.id   AF-A0A4V0HWL5-F1
#
_cell.length_a   1.000
_cell.length_b   1.000
_cell.length_c   1.000
_cell.angle_alpha   90.00
_cell.angle_beta   90.00
_cell.angle_gamma   90.00
#
_symmetry.space_group_name_H-M   'P 1'
#
loop_
_entity.id
_entity.type
_entity.pdbx_description
1 polymer ?
#
loop_
_entity_poly.entity_id
_entity_poly.type
_entity_poly.pdbx_seq_one_letter_code
_entity_poly.pdbx_strand_id
1 'polypeptide(L)'
;MTTRLLAVALLGTVAGPVRADYPGWKHSGSVFVLTTPEGANLPAAASVEGFPLLVRLDKDFFDFSQAKPNGADLRFASARGEPLPYQIEEWDAAKGTASVWVRVPKIQGNARQEIRLHWGKADAEPESNGKAVFNESNGYLSVWHMTGPVSDAAGTLESKDAGTTPVAGVVGPARRLAGKQGVFCGDKITSYPTGAEPHSSEAWFRAERPNATVIGWGNQAGQGKVVMQYRSPPHVSMDCFFSGANVTGKSRLPAAEWVHVVHTYEKGNSRVYVNGALDGASTTASGPLNIKSPARLWIGGWYNNYDFVGDLDEVRVSKVARSADWVRLQYENQKPMQTVVGPVVQAGTAFSVSDAKVSVEEGKSVTLTARAGGAQKLYWVVTRDGRETVAAVDRFSFTFDAGRVVGNQSLGVQLKAVYPDEVKTTAVAVTITEAIPEPVFTLAAPATWDGRSTIEVVPQVSNLNAMREKGADKLNYTWKVTDLATIHEAVPGKLVLKRAQNSGTLTVAVAIDNGGTPTTQFVSLAVTEPAKDAWVARTPAKDEKPVANQFYARDDTNEGTLHYNGTLAEAADAVFLKLYADDKLVGTTDQKPAADKSFALSAKLKPGLITYKVEFGTRTDGRETVLDTVGNLVCGDAYVITGQSNAVATDFGKDDPAFRSEWVRTFGGMSGSPKQEGGWGNAVHRSRDAGKLQVGYWGMELARRLVESHKVPICLINGAVGGTRIDQHQRNAADPEDGTTIYGRLLWRVRQAKLTHGIRGVLWHQGENDQGADGPTGGYGWETYRQLFIEMAAGWKQDFPNVRHYYVFQIWPRSCAMGINGSDNRLREVQRTLPTAFSNMSIMSTLGIDPPGGCHFPAAGYAEFARLICPLVERDHYGKVPTASVTPPNLKRAYFATDKKDEVVLEFDQPVKWTDALASQFYLDGEKGKVASGSVLGSDVRLKLAAGSTGGKITYLDSAAWSQANLLRGENGIAALTFCEVPVLPRKP
;
A
#
# COMPACT_ATOMS: atom_id res chain seq x y z
N MET A 1 69.85 32.94 56.21
CA MET A 1 70.39 32.27 55.00
C MET A 1 69.22 31.83 54.16
N THR A 2 69.09 32.48 53.01
CA THR A 2 68.09 32.32 51.95
C THR A 2 68.43 31.17 51.03
N THR A 3 67.46 30.34 50.66
CA THR A 3 67.56 29.45 49.50
C THR A 3 66.33 29.64 48.61
N ARG A 4 66.58 30.12 47.39
CA ARG A 4 65.62 30.45 46.34
C ARG A 4 65.14 29.18 45.62
N LEU A 5 63.84 29.04 45.39
CA LEU A 5 63.29 28.19 44.33
C LEU A 5 63.12 29.04 43.06
N LEU A 6 63.65 28.54 41.94
CA LEU A 6 63.47 29.09 40.59
C LEU A 6 62.09 28.66 40.07
N ALA A 7 61.22 29.62 39.77
CA ALA A 7 60.00 29.40 38.99
C ALA A 7 60.31 29.67 37.52
N VAL A 8 60.17 28.64 36.67
CA VAL A 8 60.19 28.79 35.21
C VAL A 8 58.77 29.14 34.77
N ALA A 9 58.58 30.38 34.34
CA ALA A 9 57.35 30.83 33.69
C ALA A 9 57.38 30.39 32.21
N LEU A 10 56.51 29.45 31.83
CA LEU A 10 56.16 29.23 30.42
C LEU A 10 55.27 30.38 29.97
N LEU A 11 55.81 31.30 29.16
CA LEU A 11 55.03 32.25 28.38
C LEU A 11 54.26 31.48 27.30
N GLY A 12 52.98 31.23 27.55
CA GLY A 12 52.03 30.85 26.50
C GLY A 12 51.77 32.05 25.60
N THR A 13 52.30 32.02 24.38
CA THR A 13 51.93 32.96 23.32
C THR A 13 50.48 32.69 22.92
N VAL A 14 49.57 33.61 23.28
CA VAL A 14 48.24 33.67 22.70
C VAL A 14 48.42 34.13 21.26
N ALA A 15 48.44 33.19 20.31
CA ALA A 15 48.35 33.51 18.89
C ALA A 15 46.98 34.16 18.65
N GLY A 16 46.96 35.44 18.29
CA GLY A 16 45.76 36.09 17.76
C GLY A 16 45.30 35.41 16.47
N PRO A 17 44.04 35.64 16.02
CA PRO A 17 43.52 35.02 14.80
C PRO A 17 44.43 35.30 13.62
N VAL A 18 44.95 34.23 13.00
CA VAL A 18 45.78 34.29 11.80
C VAL A 18 44.87 34.74 10.66
N ARG A 19 45.04 35.98 10.22
CA ARG A 19 44.46 36.47 8.97
C ARG A 19 45.17 35.74 7.83
N ALA A 20 44.47 34.86 7.14
CA ALA A 20 44.95 34.31 5.89
C ALA A 20 44.71 35.39 4.82
N ASP A 21 45.69 36.26 4.60
CA ASP A 21 45.79 36.83 3.26
C ASP A 21 46.07 35.63 2.34
N TYR A 22 45.33 35.47 1.23
CA TYR A 22 45.54 34.40 0.25
C TYR A 22 46.38 34.92 -0.94
N PRO A 23 47.66 35.30 -0.75
CA PRO A 23 48.48 35.81 -1.83
C PRO A 23 48.75 34.70 -2.86
N GLY A 24 48.69 35.05 -4.14
CA GLY A 24 48.92 34.12 -5.24
C GLY A 24 47.67 33.34 -5.70
N TRP A 25 46.51 33.50 -5.04
CA TRP A 25 45.23 33.11 -5.61
C TRP A 25 44.80 34.15 -6.65
N LYS A 26 44.57 33.71 -7.89
CA LYS A 26 44.29 34.60 -9.03
C LYS A 26 42.87 35.16 -9.03
N HIS A 27 41.95 34.45 -8.39
CA HIS A 27 40.54 34.78 -8.41
C HIS A 27 39.95 34.73 -6.99
N SER A 28 38.99 35.61 -6.75
CA SER A 28 38.22 35.65 -5.52
C SER A 28 36.81 36.14 -5.78
N GLY A 29 35.85 35.71 -4.96
CA GLY A 29 34.47 36.18 -5.02
C GLY A 29 33.78 36.01 -3.67
N SER A 30 32.60 36.61 -3.54
CA SER A 30 31.81 36.57 -2.32
C SER A 30 30.53 35.79 -2.56
N VAL A 31 30.16 34.95 -1.60
CA VAL A 31 28.81 34.35 -1.49
C VAL A 31 28.20 34.83 -0.18
N PHE A 32 26.87 34.94 -0.13
CA PHE A 32 26.17 35.44 1.04
C PHE A 32 25.25 34.38 1.63
N VAL A 33 25.29 34.26 2.96
CA VAL A 33 24.34 33.50 3.77
C VAL A 33 23.19 34.42 4.14
N LEU A 34 21.97 34.04 3.77
CA LEU A 34 20.75 34.81 3.98
C LEU A 34 19.84 34.09 4.97
N THR A 35 19.70 34.68 6.15
CA THR A 35 18.74 34.26 7.17
C THR A 35 17.60 35.27 7.35
N THR A 36 17.56 36.31 6.51
CA THR A 36 16.47 37.30 6.37
C THR A 36 15.20 36.65 5.80
N PRO A 37 14.06 37.38 5.72
CA PRO A 37 12.83 36.88 5.12
C PRO A 37 12.98 36.38 3.68
N GLU A 38 13.96 36.89 2.94
CA GLU A 38 14.27 36.45 1.58
C GLU A 38 15.09 35.15 1.52
N GLY A 39 15.55 34.62 2.66
CA GLY A 39 16.34 33.39 2.77
C GLY A 39 15.69 32.39 3.73
N ALA A 40 16.45 31.88 4.71
CA ALA A 40 15.93 30.92 5.70
C ALA A 40 14.80 31.49 6.60
N ASN A 41 14.68 32.82 6.68
CA ASN A 41 13.75 33.55 7.54
C ASN A 41 13.81 33.08 9.00
N LEU A 42 15.00 33.17 9.59
CA LEU A 42 15.22 32.86 11.00
C LEU A 42 14.93 34.10 11.86
N PRO A 43 14.44 33.91 13.11
CA PRO A 43 14.27 35.03 14.05
C PRO A 43 15.57 35.80 14.27
N ALA A 44 15.50 37.12 14.45
CA ALA A 44 16.69 37.95 14.67
C ALA A 44 17.55 37.52 15.88
N ALA A 45 16.91 36.92 16.90
CA ALA A 45 17.58 36.41 18.10
C ALA A 45 18.27 35.04 17.89
N ALA A 46 18.01 34.34 16.78
CA ALA A 46 18.60 33.04 16.52
C ALA A 46 20.13 33.16 16.30
N SER A 47 20.88 32.23 16.88
CA SER A 47 22.34 32.11 16.73
C SER A 47 22.69 30.63 16.58
N VAL A 48 23.31 30.26 15.47
CA VAL A 48 23.67 28.89 15.13
C VAL A 48 25.20 28.78 15.04
N GLU A 49 25.82 28.00 15.92
CA GLU A 49 27.28 27.93 16.06
C GLU A 49 27.87 26.70 15.34
N GLY A 50 28.97 26.86 14.60
CA GLY A 50 29.70 25.76 13.96
C GLY A 50 28.92 25.00 12.88
N PHE A 51 28.05 25.70 12.15
CA PHE A 51 27.14 25.11 11.16
C PHE A 51 27.87 24.68 9.88
N PRO A 52 27.72 23.42 9.41
CA PRO A 52 28.15 23.00 8.07
C PRO A 52 27.20 23.55 7.01
N LEU A 53 27.59 24.67 6.40
CA LEU A 53 26.86 25.33 5.32
C LEU A 53 27.14 24.64 3.99
N LEU A 54 26.09 24.21 3.28
CA LEU A 54 26.20 23.74 1.90
C LEU A 54 26.25 24.91 0.93
N VAL A 55 27.37 25.01 0.21
CA VAL A 55 27.58 25.96 -0.89
C VAL A 55 27.54 25.17 -2.20
N ARG A 56 26.65 25.56 -3.12
CA ARG A 56 26.56 24.97 -4.47
C ARG A 56 27.13 25.95 -5.48
N LEU A 57 28.08 25.49 -6.29
CA LEU A 57 28.67 26.27 -7.39
C LEU A 57 28.10 25.80 -8.71
N ASP A 58 27.90 26.75 -9.63
CA ASP A 58 27.38 26.49 -10.96
C ASP A 58 28.08 27.35 -12.02
N LYS A 59 28.24 26.79 -13.23
CA LYS A 59 28.88 27.43 -14.38
C LYS A 59 28.28 28.78 -14.76
N ASP A 60 27.03 29.06 -14.37
CA ASP A 60 26.38 30.34 -14.62
C ASP A 60 27.07 31.51 -13.88
N PHE A 61 27.81 31.24 -12.80
CA PHE A 61 28.52 32.25 -12.00
C PHE A 61 29.92 31.84 -11.53
N PHE A 62 30.35 30.60 -11.76
CA PHE A 62 31.67 30.10 -11.42
C PHE A 62 32.32 29.42 -12.63
N ASP A 63 33.43 29.95 -13.12
CA ASP A 63 34.16 29.38 -14.25
C ASP A 63 35.07 28.23 -13.78
N PHE A 64 34.61 27.00 -13.98
CA PHE A 64 35.33 25.78 -13.57
C PHE A 64 36.69 25.60 -14.28
N SER A 65 36.93 26.28 -15.41
CA SER A 65 38.24 26.22 -16.08
C SER A 65 39.32 27.02 -15.35
N GLN A 66 38.94 27.91 -14.43
CA GLN A 66 39.85 28.71 -13.62
C GLN A 66 40.33 27.98 -12.35
N ALA A 67 39.69 26.88 -11.99
CA ALA A 67 40.05 26.05 -10.84
C ALA A 67 40.72 24.74 -11.31
N LYS A 68 41.36 24.02 -10.38
CA LYS A 68 41.88 22.68 -10.67
C LYS A 68 40.73 21.72 -11.03
N PRO A 69 40.98 20.66 -11.84
CA PRO A 69 39.95 19.72 -12.27
C PRO A 69 39.14 19.04 -11.16
N ASN A 70 39.66 19.01 -9.93
CA ASN A 70 39.03 18.46 -8.73
C ASN A 70 38.75 19.52 -7.63
N GLY A 71 38.90 20.81 -7.94
CA GLY A 71 38.72 21.91 -6.99
C GLY A 71 39.76 21.98 -5.86
N ALA A 72 40.92 21.31 -5.97
CA ALA A 72 41.92 21.27 -4.90
C ALA A 72 42.47 22.65 -4.48
N ASP A 73 42.37 23.66 -5.35
CA ASP A 73 42.83 25.03 -5.12
C ASP A 73 41.76 25.98 -4.54
N LEU A 74 40.57 25.49 -4.21
CA LEU A 74 39.53 26.28 -3.52
C LEU A 74 39.93 26.63 -2.09
N ARG A 75 39.61 27.83 -1.62
CA ARG A 75 39.67 28.20 -0.20
C ARG A 75 38.46 29.05 0.19
N PHE A 76 37.98 28.84 1.42
CA PHE A 76 36.88 29.62 2.00
C PHE A 76 37.39 30.43 3.19
N ALA A 77 36.91 31.66 3.32
CA ALA A 77 37.21 32.51 4.47
C ALA A 77 36.00 33.32 4.95
N SER A 78 36.03 33.72 6.22
CA SER A 78 35.08 34.70 6.75
C SER A 78 35.26 36.06 6.08
N ALA A 79 34.30 36.98 6.26
CA ALA A 79 34.42 38.37 5.82
C ALA A 79 35.71 39.07 6.32
N ARG A 80 36.29 38.59 7.44
CA ARG A 80 37.52 39.11 8.04
C ARG A 80 38.80 38.44 7.50
N GLY A 81 38.69 37.44 6.63
CA GLY A 81 39.82 36.69 6.07
C GLY A 81 40.29 35.51 6.93
N GLU A 82 39.46 35.04 7.86
CA GLU A 82 39.79 33.84 8.67
C GLU A 82 39.46 32.58 7.86
N PRO A 83 40.37 31.59 7.77
CA PRO A 83 40.13 30.38 6.99
C PRO A 83 38.98 29.55 7.57
N LEU A 84 38.13 29.03 6.69
CA LEU A 84 37.01 28.17 7.04
C LEU A 84 37.26 26.73 6.55
N PRO A 85 37.18 25.72 7.44
CA PRO A 85 37.24 24.34 7.03
C PRO A 85 36.14 23.99 6.03
N TYR A 86 36.48 23.19 5.02
CA TYR A 86 35.54 22.79 3.98
C TYR A 86 35.75 21.35 3.53
N GLN A 87 34.72 20.78 2.92
CA GLN A 87 34.73 19.48 2.28
C GLN A 87 34.02 19.58 0.94
N ILE A 88 34.74 19.25 -0.13
CA ILE A 88 34.15 19.03 -1.46
C ILE A 88 33.48 17.66 -1.42
N GLU A 89 32.15 17.64 -1.53
CA GLU A 89 31.38 16.39 -1.64
C GLU A 89 31.29 15.94 -3.09
N GLU A 90 30.93 16.86 -3.99
CA GLU A 90 30.82 16.61 -5.42
C GLU A 90 31.50 17.74 -6.20
N TRP A 91 32.26 17.36 -7.23
CA TRP A 91 32.87 18.28 -8.18
C TRP A 91 32.79 17.69 -9.59
N ASP A 92 31.95 18.28 -10.43
CA ASP A 92 31.77 17.88 -11.83
C ASP A 92 31.99 19.10 -12.73
N ALA A 93 33.24 19.33 -13.10
CA ALA A 93 33.62 20.43 -13.97
C ALA A 93 33.03 20.30 -15.39
N ALA A 94 32.70 19.08 -15.83
CA ALA A 94 32.12 18.85 -17.15
C ALA A 94 30.64 19.27 -17.20
N LYS A 95 29.88 18.98 -16.15
CA LYS A 95 28.52 19.52 -15.96
C LYS A 95 28.54 20.98 -15.49
N GLY A 96 29.65 21.43 -14.92
CA GLY A 96 29.81 22.78 -14.37
C GLY A 96 29.07 22.95 -13.06
N THR A 97 29.13 21.95 -12.17
CA THR A 97 28.45 21.95 -10.86
C THR A 97 29.37 21.44 -9.77
N ALA A 98 29.24 21.98 -8.55
CA ALA A 98 29.90 21.43 -7.36
C ALA A 98 29.07 21.66 -6.09
N SER A 99 29.21 20.75 -5.12
CA SER A 99 28.61 20.81 -3.79
C SER A 99 29.72 20.77 -2.73
N VAL A 100 29.81 21.82 -1.92
CA VAL A 100 30.88 22.01 -0.93
C VAL A 100 30.30 22.35 0.43
N TRP A 101 30.64 21.58 1.46
CA TRP A 101 30.31 21.91 2.85
C TRP A 101 31.38 22.84 3.43
N VAL A 102 30.96 23.90 4.09
CA VAL A 102 31.84 24.90 4.72
C VAL A 102 31.41 25.08 6.17
N ARG A 103 32.32 24.85 7.12
CA ARG A 103 32.00 25.05 8.54
C ARG A 103 32.06 26.53 8.90
N VAL A 104 30.91 27.13 9.12
CA VAL A 104 30.78 28.53 9.51
C VAL A 104 30.73 28.63 11.04
N PRO A 105 31.62 29.40 11.69
CA PRO A 105 31.69 29.50 13.15
C PRO A 105 30.40 29.97 13.79
N LYS A 106 29.71 30.94 13.16
CA LYS A 106 28.46 31.50 13.65
C LYS A 106 27.58 31.99 12.51
N ILE A 107 26.31 31.62 12.52
CA ILE A 107 25.26 32.14 11.67
C ILE A 107 24.21 32.84 12.55
N GLN A 108 24.00 34.13 12.31
CA GLN A 108 23.01 34.97 12.99
C GLN A 108 21.69 34.92 12.21
N GLY A 109 20.56 34.91 12.93
CA GLY A 109 19.24 35.02 12.32
C GLY A 109 18.92 36.43 11.85
N ASN A 110 18.03 36.54 10.86
CA ASN A 110 17.69 37.79 10.19
C ASN A 110 18.90 38.64 9.76
N ALA A 111 19.94 37.99 9.22
CA ALA A 111 21.20 38.60 8.84
C ALA A 111 21.63 38.20 7.44
N ARG A 112 22.55 39.00 6.88
CA ARG A 112 23.28 38.71 5.65
C ARG A 112 24.76 38.60 6.00
N GLN A 113 25.37 37.44 5.77
CA GLN A 113 26.76 37.18 6.15
C GLN A 113 27.59 36.79 4.93
N GLU A 114 28.71 37.48 4.72
CA GLU A 114 29.64 37.22 3.64
C GLU A 114 30.56 36.04 3.97
N ILE A 115 30.73 35.14 2.99
CA ILE A 115 31.80 34.15 2.91
C ILE A 115 32.60 34.43 1.64
N ARG A 116 33.93 34.50 1.78
CA ARG A 116 34.85 34.70 0.66
C ARG A 116 35.31 33.36 0.11
N LEU A 117 35.35 33.27 -1.22
CA LEU A 117 35.84 32.12 -1.99
C LEU A 117 37.09 32.57 -2.76
N HIS A 118 38.14 31.75 -2.75
CA HIS A 118 39.39 31.98 -3.49
C HIS A 118 39.75 30.75 -4.34
N TRP A 119 40.22 30.94 -5.58
CA TRP A 119 40.67 29.86 -6.49
C TRP A 119 41.75 30.33 -7.49
N GLY A 120 42.25 29.42 -8.32
CA GLY A 120 43.19 29.72 -9.41
C GLY A 120 44.66 29.65 -9.04
N LYS A 121 45.03 28.94 -7.96
CA LYS A 121 46.42 28.75 -7.54
C LYS A 121 46.94 27.39 -7.99
N ALA A 122 47.81 27.40 -9.02
CA ALA A 122 48.28 26.19 -9.70
C ALA A 122 49.05 25.21 -8.80
N ASP A 123 49.80 25.72 -7.81
CA ASP A 123 50.60 24.97 -6.85
C ASP A 123 49.89 24.79 -5.49
N ALA A 124 48.57 25.00 -5.41
CA ALA A 124 47.83 24.75 -4.16
C ALA A 124 47.64 23.25 -3.89
N GLU A 125 47.92 22.84 -2.66
CA GLU A 125 47.64 21.49 -2.17
C GLU A 125 46.14 21.31 -1.81
N PRO A 126 45.57 20.10 -1.91
CA PRO A 126 44.19 19.84 -1.50
C PRO A 126 43.98 20.04 0.01
N GLU A 127 42.93 20.78 0.39
CA GLU A 127 42.55 21.01 1.81
C GLU A 127 41.13 20.53 2.17
N SER A 128 40.43 19.87 1.24
CA SER A 128 39.10 19.28 1.50
C SER A 128 39.18 18.24 2.62
N ASN A 129 38.44 18.44 3.72
CA ASN A 129 38.52 17.61 4.91
C ASN A 129 37.19 17.53 5.66
N GLY A 130 36.46 16.41 5.47
CA GLY A 130 35.19 16.17 6.15
C GLY A 130 35.30 16.16 7.67
N LYS A 131 36.39 15.63 8.25
CA LYS A 131 36.61 15.59 9.71
C LYS A 131 36.78 16.99 10.31
N ALA A 132 37.23 17.96 9.52
CA ALA A 132 37.34 19.35 10.00
C ALA A 132 35.98 20.07 9.98
N VAL A 133 35.10 19.69 9.04
CA VAL A 133 33.75 20.23 8.89
C VAL A 133 32.76 19.59 9.88
N PHE A 134 32.78 18.26 9.98
CA PHE A 134 31.88 17.45 10.79
C PHE A 134 32.69 16.74 11.88
N ASN A 135 32.55 17.19 13.13
CA ASN A 135 33.20 16.53 14.25
C ASN A 135 32.48 16.78 15.57
N GLU A 136 33.04 16.24 16.63
CA GLU A 136 32.44 16.28 17.96
C GLU A 136 32.27 17.71 18.51
N SER A 137 33.15 18.65 18.12
CA SER A 137 33.09 20.04 18.62
C SER A 137 31.91 20.84 18.10
N ASN A 138 31.30 20.45 16.97
CA ASN A 138 30.00 20.94 16.51
C ASN A 138 28.89 19.88 16.61
N GLY A 139 29.12 18.86 17.44
CA GLY A 139 28.14 17.88 17.87
C GLY A 139 27.93 16.68 16.95
N TYR A 140 28.62 16.57 15.81
CA TYR A 140 28.48 15.43 14.90
C TYR A 140 29.27 14.22 15.41
N LEU A 141 28.65 13.05 15.35
CA LEU A 141 29.28 11.77 15.65
C LEU A 141 29.46 10.91 14.40
N SER A 142 28.51 10.94 13.47
CA SER A 142 28.64 10.28 12.15
C SER A 142 27.85 11.05 11.10
N VAL A 143 28.36 11.11 9.87
CA VAL A 143 27.74 11.79 8.72
C VAL A 143 27.91 10.94 7.47
N TRP A 144 26.81 10.53 6.86
CA TRP A 144 26.79 9.65 5.70
C TRP A 144 26.20 10.39 4.49
N HIS A 145 27.07 10.88 3.60
CA HIS A 145 26.68 11.52 2.32
C HIS A 145 26.14 10.53 1.28
N MET A 146 26.16 9.23 1.57
CA MET A 146 25.66 8.17 0.67
C MET A 146 26.36 8.07 -0.71
N THR A 147 27.49 8.75 -0.88
CA THR A 147 28.33 8.69 -2.09
C THR A 147 29.03 7.34 -2.29
N GLY A 148 29.80 7.16 -3.37
CA GLY A 148 30.53 5.92 -3.66
C GLY A 148 32.04 6.05 -3.46
N PRO A 149 32.66 5.29 -2.53
CA PRO A 149 32.07 4.35 -1.55
C PRO A 149 31.32 5.03 -0.38
N VAL A 150 30.32 4.36 0.20
CA VAL A 150 29.56 4.88 1.35
C VAL A 150 30.49 4.93 2.56
N SER A 151 30.81 6.11 3.07
CA SER A 151 31.76 6.30 4.17
C SER A 151 31.31 7.42 5.12
N ASP A 152 31.76 7.34 6.38
CA ASP A 152 31.49 8.36 7.39
C ASP A 152 32.42 9.57 7.19
N ALA A 153 31.85 10.75 6.92
CA ALA A 153 32.61 11.98 6.73
C ALA A 153 33.23 12.53 8.03
N ALA A 154 32.69 12.17 9.20
CA ALA A 154 33.36 12.41 10.48
C ALA A 154 34.54 11.41 10.68
N GLY A 155 34.57 10.35 9.88
CA GLY A 155 35.57 9.28 9.84
C GLY A 155 35.84 8.65 11.19
N THR A 156 34.77 8.43 11.94
CA THR A 156 34.75 7.74 13.24
C THR A 156 34.29 6.29 13.11
N LEU A 157 33.53 5.96 12.06
CA LEU A 157 32.95 4.64 11.82
C LEU A 157 33.34 4.07 10.46
N GLU A 158 33.42 2.74 10.41
CA GLU A 158 33.47 1.97 9.17
C GLU A 158 32.06 1.55 8.73
N SER A 159 31.91 1.25 7.45
CA SER A 159 30.64 0.83 6.84
C SER A 159 30.81 -0.42 5.98
N LYS A 160 29.73 -1.19 5.89
CA LYS A 160 29.56 -2.27 4.94
C LYS A 160 28.23 -2.08 4.21
N ASP A 161 28.33 -1.74 2.93
CA ASP A 161 27.20 -1.66 2.01
C ASP A 161 26.70 -3.08 1.68
N ALA A 162 25.42 -3.34 1.94
CA ALA A 162 24.75 -4.61 1.69
C ALA A 162 23.94 -4.56 0.38
N GLY A 163 24.58 -4.12 -0.71
CA GLY A 163 24.04 -4.24 -2.06
C GLY A 163 23.18 -3.06 -2.53
N THR A 164 23.34 -1.88 -1.94
CA THR A 164 22.67 -0.66 -2.42
C THR A 164 23.27 -0.14 -3.73
N THR A 165 22.52 0.64 -4.49
CA THR A 165 22.97 1.22 -5.77
C THR A 165 22.99 2.75 -5.74
N PRO A 166 23.89 3.43 -6.46
CA PRO A 166 23.93 4.88 -6.50
C PRO A 166 22.74 5.46 -7.30
N VAL A 167 22.21 6.59 -6.86
CA VAL A 167 21.14 7.37 -7.52
C VAL A 167 21.39 8.87 -7.28
N ALA A 168 20.74 9.75 -8.04
CA ALA A 168 20.77 11.18 -7.74
C ALA A 168 20.10 11.48 -6.39
N GLY A 169 20.83 12.14 -5.49
CA GLY A 169 20.38 12.55 -4.16
C GLY A 169 19.88 13.99 -4.10
N VAL A 170 19.77 14.51 -2.88
CA VAL A 170 19.37 15.89 -2.57
C VAL A 170 20.57 16.83 -2.62
N VAL A 171 21.75 16.36 -2.21
CA VAL A 171 23.00 17.14 -2.23
C VAL A 171 23.95 16.64 -3.32
N GLY A 172 24.41 15.39 -3.18
CA GLY A 172 25.22 14.67 -4.16
C GLY A 172 24.57 13.31 -4.50
N PRO A 173 25.35 12.28 -4.82
CA PRO A 173 24.84 10.92 -5.03
C PRO A 173 24.27 10.30 -3.74
N ALA A 174 23.05 9.79 -3.81
CA ALA A 174 22.36 9.03 -2.77
C ALA A 174 22.45 7.51 -2.98
N ARG A 175 21.84 6.73 -2.07
CA ARG A 175 21.68 5.28 -2.22
C ARG A 175 20.24 4.84 -2.39
N ARG A 176 20.01 4.03 -3.42
CA ARG A 176 18.78 3.29 -3.69
C ARG A 176 18.84 1.92 -3.00
N LEU A 177 17.78 1.61 -2.25
CA LEU A 177 17.55 0.35 -1.56
C LEU A 177 16.31 -0.32 -2.17
N ALA A 178 16.44 -1.54 -2.68
CA ALA A 178 15.35 -2.33 -3.28
C ALA A 178 14.70 -3.32 -2.28
N GLY A 179 14.92 -3.11 -0.97
CA GLY A 179 14.54 -4.05 0.09
C GLY A 179 15.56 -5.17 0.25
N LYS A 180 15.73 -5.68 1.48
CA LYS A 180 16.82 -6.59 1.88
C LYS A 180 18.24 -6.05 1.63
N GLN A 181 18.36 -4.75 1.35
CA GLN A 181 19.60 -4.00 1.11
C GLN A 181 19.68 -2.84 2.09
N GLY A 182 20.89 -2.49 2.54
CA GLY A 182 21.11 -1.33 3.40
C GLY A 182 22.57 -1.17 3.78
N VAL A 183 22.86 -0.39 4.81
CA VAL A 183 24.25 -0.11 5.24
C VAL A 183 24.42 -0.46 6.70
N PHE A 184 25.38 -1.33 6.99
CA PHE A 184 25.82 -1.61 8.36
C PHE A 184 26.97 -0.66 8.71
N CYS A 185 26.87 0.01 9.86
CA CYS A 185 27.80 1.07 10.27
C CYS A 185 28.56 0.74 11.57
N GLY A 186 28.55 -0.53 11.99
CA GLY A 186 29.25 -1.00 13.19
C GLY A 186 28.33 -1.40 14.35
N ASP A 187 28.81 -2.34 15.17
CA ASP A 187 28.10 -2.91 16.31
C ASP A 187 28.85 -2.75 17.65
N LYS A 188 29.97 -2.03 17.62
CA LYS A 188 30.83 -1.73 18.78
C LYS A 188 31.12 -0.23 18.91
N ILE A 189 30.09 0.60 18.72
CA ILE A 189 30.23 2.05 18.68
C ILE A 189 30.25 2.62 20.10
N THR A 190 31.42 3.03 20.58
CA THR A 190 31.59 3.56 21.95
C THR A 190 31.41 5.09 22.04
N SER A 191 31.43 5.80 20.91
CA SER A 191 31.31 7.26 20.81
C SER A 191 29.87 7.78 20.80
N TYR A 192 28.87 6.88 20.73
CA TYR A 192 27.46 7.27 20.66
C TYR A 192 26.87 7.59 22.03
N PRO A 193 25.79 8.40 22.07
CA PRO A 193 25.16 8.82 23.32
C PRO A 193 24.69 7.62 24.15
N THR A 194 24.84 7.73 25.47
CA THR A 194 24.42 6.71 26.44
C THR A 194 23.35 7.23 27.39
N GLY A 195 22.63 6.31 28.04
CA GLY A 195 21.55 6.69 28.95
C GLY A 195 20.48 7.52 28.24
N ALA A 196 20.18 8.68 28.81
CA ALA A 196 19.25 9.67 28.29
C ALA A 196 19.96 10.95 27.81
N GLU A 197 21.22 10.83 27.39
CA GLU A 197 22.00 11.96 26.87
C GLU A 197 21.33 12.61 25.65
N PRO A 198 21.41 13.94 25.52
CA PRO A 198 20.89 14.67 24.37
C PRO A 198 21.46 14.15 23.05
N HIS A 199 20.62 14.10 22.02
CA HIS A 199 21.07 13.71 20.68
C HIS A 199 20.10 14.13 19.59
N SER A 200 20.57 13.99 18.35
CA SER A 200 19.72 14.09 17.16
C SER A 200 20.05 12.98 16.16
N SER A 201 19.04 12.54 15.43
CA SER A 201 19.15 11.58 14.32
C SER A 201 18.39 12.11 13.13
N GLU A 202 19.01 12.11 11.96
CA GLU A 202 18.44 12.72 10.76
C GLU A 202 18.72 11.93 9.49
N ALA A 203 17.86 12.13 8.50
CA ALA A 203 18.01 11.60 7.16
C ALA A 203 17.18 12.43 6.16
N TRP A 204 17.68 12.52 4.93
CA TRP A 204 16.83 12.70 3.77
C TRP A 204 16.43 11.33 3.24
N PHE A 205 15.14 11.12 2.97
CA PHE A 205 14.67 9.88 2.37
C PHE A 205 13.54 10.10 1.37
N ARG A 206 13.45 9.20 0.41
CA ARG A 206 12.35 9.10 -0.55
C ARG A 206 11.85 7.66 -0.56
N ALA A 207 10.80 7.39 0.22
CA ALA A 207 10.30 6.03 0.43
C ALA A 207 9.20 5.67 -0.59
N GLU A 208 9.26 4.47 -1.15
CA GLU A 208 8.26 3.98 -2.12
C GLU A 208 7.09 3.27 -1.45
N ARG A 209 7.27 2.80 -0.21
CA ARG A 209 6.22 2.14 0.58
C ARG A 209 6.39 2.40 2.07
N PRO A 210 5.30 2.42 2.85
CA PRO A 210 5.37 2.56 4.31
C PRO A 210 5.78 1.25 5.00
N ASN A 211 5.83 1.28 6.33
CA ASN A 211 6.22 0.19 7.22
C ASN A 211 7.66 -0.28 7.07
N ALA A 212 8.59 0.68 7.04
CA ALA A 212 10.01 0.45 6.91
C ALA A 212 10.84 1.24 7.93
N THR A 213 12.09 0.83 8.12
CA THR A 213 13.07 1.46 9.00
C THR A 213 14.05 2.30 8.20
N VAL A 214 14.12 3.60 8.48
CA VAL A 214 15.03 4.55 7.82
C VAL A 214 16.43 4.46 8.42
N ILE A 215 16.52 4.60 9.75
CA ILE A 215 17.76 4.50 10.54
C ILE A 215 17.43 3.86 11.89
N GLY A 216 18.31 2.98 12.38
CA GLY A 216 18.23 2.44 13.73
C GLY A 216 19.59 2.42 14.41
N TRP A 217 19.67 2.92 15.65
CA TRP A 217 20.87 2.82 16.47
C TRP A 217 20.60 2.57 17.97
N GLY A 218 21.63 2.09 18.68
CA GLY A 218 21.57 1.72 20.10
C GLY A 218 21.67 0.21 20.35
N ASN A 219 20.89 -0.32 21.28
CA ASN A 219 20.89 -1.74 21.69
C ASN A 219 19.46 -2.31 21.66
N GLN A 220 19.35 -3.59 21.29
CA GLN A 220 18.06 -4.30 21.32
C GLN A 220 17.69 -4.67 22.77
N ALA A 221 17.32 -3.66 23.56
CA ALA A 221 16.92 -3.75 24.96
C ALA A 221 15.89 -2.66 25.29
N GLY A 222 15.06 -2.87 26.31
CA GLY A 222 14.11 -1.86 26.80
C GLY A 222 14.78 -0.51 27.02
N GLN A 223 14.20 0.56 26.49
CA GLN A 223 14.71 1.94 26.50
C GLN A 223 16.07 2.12 25.80
N GLY A 224 16.58 1.11 25.11
CA GLY A 224 17.98 1.05 24.67
C GLY A 224 18.24 1.48 23.23
N LYS A 225 17.23 1.89 22.45
CA LYS A 225 17.37 2.15 21.01
C LYS A 225 16.63 3.40 20.55
N VAL A 226 17.03 3.90 19.39
CA VAL A 226 16.36 4.95 18.63
C VAL A 226 16.20 4.43 17.20
N VAL A 227 14.95 4.23 16.78
CA VAL A 227 14.64 3.70 15.45
C VAL A 227 13.64 4.63 14.76
N MET A 228 14.07 5.27 13.68
CA MET A 228 13.22 6.10 12.83
C MET A 228 12.50 5.22 11.82
N GLN A 229 11.18 5.27 11.82
CA GLN A 229 10.32 4.44 10.97
C GLN A 229 9.43 5.29 10.11
N TYR A 230 9.27 4.87 8.85
CA TYR A 230 8.22 5.35 7.97
C TYR A 230 7.05 4.37 8.06
N ARG A 231 5.94 4.80 8.65
CA ARG A 231 4.78 3.97 9.02
C ARG A 231 3.59 4.27 8.14
N SER A 232 2.58 3.40 8.24
CA SER A 232 1.31 3.56 7.56
C SER A 232 0.18 3.96 8.54
N PRO A 233 -0.74 4.89 8.19
CA PRO A 233 -0.75 5.73 6.98
C PRO A 233 0.56 6.53 6.90
N PRO A 234 1.01 7.01 5.75
CA PRO A 234 2.40 7.45 5.55
C PRO A 234 2.81 8.54 6.54
N HIS A 235 3.60 8.24 7.56
CA HIS A 235 4.09 9.21 8.56
C HIS A 235 5.38 8.73 9.19
N VAL A 236 6.13 9.62 9.86
CA VAL A 236 7.32 9.24 10.63
C VAL A 236 6.93 8.87 12.05
N SER A 237 7.46 7.76 12.56
CA SER A 237 7.37 7.40 13.97
C SER A 237 8.74 7.01 14.51
N MET A 238 9.06 7.47 15.71
CA MET A 238 10.26 7.07 16.44
C MET A 238 9.91 5.94 17.41
N ASP A 239 10.45 4.74 17.15
CA ASP A 239 10.41 3.61 18.08
C ASP A 239 11.66 3.62 18.96
N CYS A 240 11.47 4.13 20.16
CA CYS A 240 12.45 4.18 21.24
C CYS A 240 12.16 3.12 22.34
N PHE A 241 11.45 2.05 21.99
CA PHE A 241 11.19 0.81 22.74
C PHE A 241 10.95 0.95 24.25
N PHE A 242 9.69 1.02 24.67
CA PHE A 242 9.28 1.14 26.08
C PHE A 242 9.91 2.35 26.82
N SER A 243 10.23 3.42 26.09
CA SER A 243 10.65 4.70 26.68
C SER A 243 9.63 5.81 26.40
N GLY A 244 9.67 6.85 27.23
CA GLY A 244 8.98 8.12 27.00
C GLY A 244 9.54 8.93 25.83
N ALA A 245 10.53 8.42 25.11
CA ALA A 245 11.11 9.06 23.93
C ALA A 245 10.38 8.71 22.61
N ASN A 246 9.36 7.84 22.64
CA ASN A 246 8.51 7.61 21.47
C ASN A 246 7.82 8.91 21.05
N VAL A 247 7.86 9.22 19.77
CA VAL A 247 7.15 10.35 19.17
C VAL A 247 6.69 10.00 17.76
N THR A 248 5.47 10.42 17.43
CA THR A 248 4.84 10.16 16.14
C THR A 248 4.54 11.49 15.46
N GLY A 249 4.92 11.61 14.19
CA GLY A 249 4.58 12.72 13.33
C GLY A 249 3.09 12.79 13.04
N LYS A 250 2.58 13.98 12.77
CA LYS A 250 1.15 14.22 12.50
C LYS A 250 0.85 14.30 11.01
N SER A 251 1.81 14.73 10.22
CA SER A 251 1.62 14.93 8.78
C SER A 251 1.64 13.62 8.03
N ARG A 252 0.71 13.49 7.07
CA ARG A 252 0.78 12.44 6.06
C ARG A 252 1.88 12.82 5.06
N LEU A 253 2.86 11.96 4.88
CA LEU A 253 3.97 12.17 3.97
C LEU A 253 3.65 11.60 2.57
N PRO A 254 4.02 12.31 1.50
CA PRO A 254 3.91 11.78 0.15
C PRO A 254 4.86 10.60 -0.06
N ALA A 255 4.39 9.56 -0.75
CA ALA A 255 5.25 8.49 -1.22
C ALA A 255 6.09 8.98 -2.41
N ALA A 256 7.29 8.42 -2.56
CA ALA A 256 8.21 8.73 -3.66
C ALA A 256 8.62 10.21 -3.81
N GLU A 257 8.52 11.00 -2.75
CA GLU A 257 9.09 12.36 -2.67
C GLU A 257 10.19 12.44 -1.60
N TRP A 258 11.16 13.33 -1.79
CA TRP A 258 12.21 13.57 -0.80
C TRP A 258 11.64 14.32 0.41
N VAL A 259 11.84 13.75 1.60
CA VAL A 259 11.51 14.37 2.88
C VAL A 259 12.75 14.44 3.76
N HIS A 260 12.91 15.56 4.45
CA HIS A 260 13.94 15.73 5.46
C HIS A 260 13.35 15.49 6.84
N VAL A 261 13.95 14.60 7.62
CA VAL A 261 13.44 14.26 8.94
C VAL A 261 14.55 14.38 9.97
N VAL A 262 14.26 15.11 11.04
CA VAL A 262 15.16 15.25 12.19
C VAL A 262 14.43 14.86 13.46
N HIS A 263 14.91 13.83 14.14
CA HIS A 263 14.53 13.50 15.51
C HIS A 263 15.49 14.19 16.46
N THR A 264 14.96 14.87 17.48
CA THR A 264 15.76 15.40 18.59
C THR A 264 15.25 14.87 19.91
N TYR A 265 16.19 14.56 20.80
CA TYR A 265 15.89 14.05 22.12
C TYR A 265 16.73 14.75 23.17
N GLU A 266 16.06 15.12 24.25
CA GLU A 266 16.65 15.42 25.55
C GLU A 266 15.81 14.69 26.60
N LYS A 267 16.34 14.46 27.80
CA LYS A 267 15.59 13.79 28.86
C LYS A 267 14.25 14.48 29.10
N GLY A 268 13.16 13.77 28.78
CA GLY A 268 11.79 14.26 28.93
C GLY A 268 11.20 14.95 27.70
N ASN A 269 11.98 15.19 26.65
CA ASN A 269 11.56 15.92 25.47
C ASN A 269 11.99 15.19 24.19
N SER A 270 11.04 14.60 23.47
CA SER A 270 11.30 14.04 22.14
C SER A 270 10.51 14.78 21.08
N ARG A 271 11.16 15.14 19.97
CA ARG A 271 10.55 15.89 18.87
C ARG A 271 10.93 15.26 17.54
N VAL A 272 10.00 15.29 16.60
CA VAL A 272 10.26 14.98 15.20
C VAL A 272 9.91 16.21 14.37
N TYR A 273 10.85 16.61 13.52
CA TYR A 273 10.70 17.67 12.56
C TYR A 273 10.65 17.05 11.17
N VAL A 274 9.74 17.53 10.33
CA VAL A 274 9.62 17.16 8.92
C VAL A 274 9.81 18.44 8.11
N ASN A 275 10.71 18.41 7.13
CA ASN A 275 10.97 19.54 6.23
C ASN A 275 11.22 20.85 6.98
N GLY A 276 12.01 20.79 8.06
CA GLY A 276 12.38 21.96 8.87
C GLY A 276 11.32 22.43 9.88
N ALA A 277 10.11 21.86 9.88
CA ALA A 277 9.02 22.23 10.78
C ALA A 277 8.73 21.15 11.83
N LEU A 278 8.31 21.56 13.04
CA LEU A 278 7.93 20.62 14.10
C LEU A 278 6.65 19.88 13.70
N ASP A 279 6.72 18.55 13.60
CA ASP A 279 5.59 17.72 13.16
C ASP A 279 4.98 16.91 14.32
N GLY A 280 5.82 16.46 15.25
CA GLY A 280 5.40 15.70 16.43
C GLY A 280 6.26 16.00 17.66
N ALA A 281 5.65 15.94 18.84
CA ALA A 281 6.34 16.11 20.11
C ALA A 281 5.75 15.20 21.19
N SER A 282 6.63 14.66 22.04
CA SER A 282 6.29 13.92 23.24
C SER A 282 7.06 14.50 24.42
N THR A 283 6.37 14.80 25.51
CA THR A 283 6.93 15.43 26.71
C THR A 283 6.69 14.51 27.92
N THR A 284 7.57 13.52 28.09
CA THR A 284 7.42 12.49 29.13
C THR A 284 8.74 12.24 29.85
N ALA A 285 8.83 12.65 31.12
CA ALA A 285 10.03 12.45 31.94
C ALA A 285 10.15 11.01 32.51
N SER A 286 9.05 10.25 32.56
CA SER A 286 9.03 8.87 33.05
C SER A 286 9.54 7.90 31.99
N GLY A 287 10.36 6.92 32.41
CA GLY A 287 10.93 5.92 31.52
C GLY A 287 11.80 6.52 30.40
N PRO A 288 12.84 7.31 30.72
CA PRO A 288 13.71 7.91 29.71
C PRO A 288 14.49 6.84 28.94
N LEU A 289 15.20 7.25 27.88
CA LEU A 289 16.16 6.37 27.22
C LEU A 289 17.25 5.90 28.21
N ASN A 290 17.74 4.69 27.98
CA ASN A 290 18.77 4.02 28.75
C ASN A 290 19.74 3.27 27.83
N ILE A 291 20.18 3.95 26.77
CA ILE A 291 21.09 3.40 25.77
C ILE A 291 22.41 2.97 26.44
N LYS A 292 22.94 1.81 26.07
CA LYS A 292 24.18 1.25 26.60
C LYS A 292 25.30 1.35 25.59
N SER A 293 26.51 1.58 26.10
CA SER A 293 27.74 1.43 25.31
C SER A 293 28.24 -0.02 25.38
N PRO A 294 28.75 -0.61 24.27
CA PRO A 294 28.76 0.00 22.93
C PRO A 294 27.37 -0.03 22.27
N ALA A 295 27.07 1.03 21.53
CA ALA A 295 25.91 1.12 20.65
C ALA A 295 26.21 0.48 19.28
N ARG A 296 25.21 0.48 18.41
CA ARG A 296 25.23 -0.12 17.07
C ARG A 296 24.45 0.76 16.10
N LEU A 297 24.72 0.70 14.80
CA LEU A 297 24.00 1.49 13.78
C LEU A 297 23.75 0.68 12.49
N TRP A 298 22.51 0.77 11.99
CA TRP A 298 22.10 0.34 10.66
C TRP A 298 21.30 1.45 9.97
N ILE A 299 21.47 1.54 8.65
CA ILE A 299 20.72 2.44 7.77
C ILE A 299 19.93 1.60 6.77
N GLY A 300 18.66 1.95 6.56
CA GLY A 300 17.70 1.20 5.75
C GLY A 300 17.17 -0.09 6.41
N GLY A 301 17.36 -0.24 7.73
CA GLY A 301 16.99 -1.44 8.46
C GLY A 301 17.43 -1.44 9.92
N TRP A 302 17.24 -2.57 10.59
CA TRP A 302 17.69 -2.80 11.98
C TRP A 302 18.14 -4.25 12.17
N TYR A 303 19.34 -4.46 12.76
CA TYR A 303 19.93 -5.80 12.99
C TYR A 303 19.94 -6.69 11.73
N ASN A 304 20.44 -6.17 10.62
CA ASN A 304 20.50 -6.83 9.30
C ASN A 304 19.13 -7.22 8.69
N ASN A 305 18.02 -6.79 9.29
CA ASN A 305 16.72 -6.82 8.65
C ASN A 305 16.50 -5.49 7.92
N TYR A 306 16.78 -5.48 6.62
CA TYR A 306 16.62 -4.31 5.77
C TYR A 306 15.25 -4.33 5.08
N ASP A 307 14.34 -3.49 5.56
CA ASP A 307 12.94 -3.41 5.11
C ASP A 307 12.65 -2.17 4.26
N PHE A 308 13.54 -1.18 4.27
CA PHE A 308 13.42 0.06 3.48
C PHE A 308 13.51 -0.18 1.98
N VAL A 309 12.57 0.46 1.26
CA VAL A 309 12.53 0.49 -0.20
C VAL A 309 12.35 1.93 -0.64
N GLY A 310 13.34 2.43 -1.37
CA GLY A 310 13.43 3.85 -1.74
C GLY A 310 14.86 4.35 -1.73
N ASP A 311 15.03 5.66 -1.62
CA ASP A 311 16.33 6.33 -1.66
C ASP A 311 16.65 7.01 -0.32
N LEU A 312 17.93 6.99 0.08
CA LEU A 312 18.46 7.59 1.31
C LEU A 312 19.65 8.49 1.00
N ASP A 313 19.69 9.64 1.67
CA ASP A 313 20.75 10.63 1.55
C ASP A 313 21.00 11.33 2.90
N GLU A 314 22.19 11.89 3.08
CA GLU A 314 22.54 12.78 4.21
C GLU A 314 22.12 12.27 5.60
N VAL A 315 22.47 11.02 5.93
CA VAL A 315 22.10 10.42 7.23
C VAL A 315 23.09 10.84 8.31
N ARG A 316 22.62 11.36 9.46
CA ARG A 316 23.53 11.84 10.52
C ARG A 316 23.07 11.46 11.93
N VAL A 317 24.05 11.31 12.82
CA VAL A 317 23.86 11.16 14.28
C VAL A 317 24.70 12.23 14.98
N SER A 318 24.07 12.97 15.89
CA SER A 318 24.70 14.04 16.67
C SER A 318 24.54 13.84 18.17
N LYS A 319 25.54 14.23 18.97
CA LYS A 319 25.53 14.18 20.45
C LYS A 319 24.79 15.35 21.13
N VAL A 320 24.07 16.14 20.36
CA VAL A 320 23.30 17.31 20.83
C VAL A 320 21.89 17.23 20.28
N ALA A 321 20.92 17.73 21.04
CA ALA A 321 19.59 18.00 20.51
C ALA A 321 19.65 19.30 19.68
N ARG A 322 19.47 19.19 18.35
CA ARG A 322 19.48 20.36 17.47
C ARG A 322 18.28 21.26 17.78
N SER A 323 18.51 22.58 17.79
CA SER A 323 17.44 23.55 17.98
C SER A 323 16.52 23.62 16.76
N ALA A 324 15.30 24.14 16.93
CA ALA A 324 14.39 24.35 15.81
C ALA A 324 15.00 25.25 14.72
N ASP A 325 15.76 26.28 15.11
CA ASP A 325 16.45 27.17 14.17
C ASP A 325 17.53 26.43 13.36
N TRP A 326 18.29 25.52 13.99
CA TRP A 326 19.26 24.67 13.29
C TRP A 326 18.56 23.79 12.26
N VAL A 327 17.50 23.10 12.67
CA VAL A 327 16.77 22.16 11.82
C VAL A 327 16.12 22.87 10.63
N ARG A 328 15.56 24.07 10.85
CA ARG A 328 15.02 24.91 9.79
C ARG A 328 16.11 25.37 8.83
N LEU A 329 17.22 25.90 9.34
CA LEU A 329 18.33 26.37 8.51
C LEU A 329 18.92 25.24 7.66
N GLN A 330 19.07 24.05 8.25
CA GLN A 330 19.53 22.86 7.57
C GLN A 330 18.62 22.47 6.41
N TYR A 331 17.30 22.39 6.65
CA TYR A 331 16.34 22.08 5.58
C TYR A 331 16.39 23.14 4.46
N GLU A 332 16.34 24.43 4.81
CA GLU A 332 16.34 25.52 3.84
C GLU A 332 17.63 25.60 3.01
N ASN A 333 18.77 25.18 3.58
CA ASN A 333 20.06 25.14 2.90
C ASN A 333 20.26 23.89 2.03
N GLN A 334 19.73 22.75 2.45
CA GLN A 334 19.95 21.47 1.78
C GLN A 334 18.93 21.17 0.70
N LYS A 335 17.67 21.60 0.85
CA LYS A 335 16.60 21.27 -0.10
C LYS A 335 16.94 21.68 -1.54
N PRO A 336 16.38 21.01 -2.56
CA PRO A 336 16.42 21.52 -3.92
C PRO A 336 15.87 22.95 -3.97
N MET A 337 16.50 23.82 -4.76
CA MET A 337 16.16 25.25 -4.81
C MET A 337 16.28 25.96 -3.45
N GLN A 338 17.33 25.64 -2.70
CA GLN A 338 17.67 26.25 -1.41
C GLN A 338 17.65 27.79 -1.44
N THR A 339 17.33 28.40 -0.30
CA THR A 339 17.11 29.85 -0.15
C THR A 339 18.25 30.57 0.59
N VAL A 340 19.20 29.81 1.14
CA VAL A 340 20.17 30.28 2.14
C VAL A 340 21.43 30.88 1.54
N VAL A 341 22.00 30.28 0.51
CA VAL A 341 23.26 30.73 -0.12
C VAL A 341 22.95 31.26 -1.52
N GLY A 342 23.57 32.35 -1.93
CA GLY A 342 23.43 32.87 -3.31
C GLY A 342 24.56 32.47 -4.25
N PRO A 343 24.57 33.03 -5.48
CA PRO A 343 25.67 32.83 -6.42
C PRO A 343 26.95 33.51 -5.91
N VAL A 344 28.09 33.20 -6.54
CA VAL A 344 29.25 34.08 -6.44
C VAL A 344 28.87 35.43 -7.05
N VAL A 345 28.89 36.49 -6.24
CA VAL A 345 28.38 37.81 -6.62
C VAL A 345 29.13 38.32 -7.85
N GLN A 346 28.39 38.56 -8.94
CA GLN A 346 28.93 39.15 -10.17
C GLN A 346 29.14 40.65 -9.98
N ALA A 347 30.20 41.21 -10.57
CA ALA A 347 30.45 42.64 -10.54
C ALA A 347 29.41 43.43 -11.38
N GLY A 348 29.20 44.70 -11.02
CA GLY A 348 28.28 45.62 -11.70
C GLY A 348 26.97 45.85 -10.96
N THR A 349 26.07 46.63 -11.54
CA THR A 349 24.79 47.05 -10.93
C THR A 349 23.58 46.84 -11.84
N ALA A 350 23.78 46.29 -13.04
CA ALA A 350 22.72 46.08 -14.02
C ALA A 350 21.70 45.06 -13.50
N PHE A 351 20.41 45.41 -13.59
CA PHE A 351 19.28 44.54 -13.30
C PHE A 351 18.29 44.56 -14.47
N SER A 352 18.18 43.45 -15.20
CA SER A 352 17.25 43.32 -16.34
C SER A 352 16.97 41.86 -16.67
N VAL A 353 15.86 41.61 -17.35
CA VAL A 353 15.55 40.33 -18.03
C VAL A 353 15.53 40.56 -19.55
N SER A 354 15.83 39.53 -20.36
CA SER A 354 15.88 39.65 -21.82
C SER A 354 14.59 40.16 -22.45
N ASP A 355 13.44 39.74 -21.90
CA ASP A 355 12.12 40.00 -22.47
C ASP A 355 11.12 40.35 -21.37
N ALA A 356 10.33 41.41 -21.57
CA ALA A 356 9.26 41.79 -20.64
C ALA A 356 7.94 41.03 -20.91
N LYS A 357 7.78 40.47 -22.11
CA LYS A 357 6.69 39.57 -22.47
C LYS A 357 7.19 38.48 -23.40
N VAL A 358 6.67 37.27 -23.25
CA VAL A 358 6.93 36.15 -24.16
C VAL A 358 5.64 35.40 -24.46
N SER A 359 5.52 34.92 -25.69
CA SER A 359 4.48 33.97 -26.09
C SER A 359 5.15 32.65 -26.41
N VAL A 360 4.67 31.57 -25.80
CA VAL A 360 5.21 30.22 -25.99
C VAL A 360 4.05 29.29 -26.34
N GLU A 361 4.24 28.46 -27.36
CA GLU A 361 3.26 27.41 -27.65
C GLU A 361 3.30 26.34 -26.56
N GLU A 362 2.14 25.78 -26.24
CA GLU A 362 2.01 24.63 -25.38
C GLU A 362 3.03 23.52 -25.72
N GLY A 363 3.64 22.91 -24.69
CA GLY A 363 4.66 21.87 -24.84
C GLY A 363 6.02 22.36 -25.36
N LYS A 364 6.19 23.66 -25.65
CA LYS A 364 7.49 24.28 -25.95
C LYS A 364 8.06 24.97 -24.72
N SER A 365 9.27 25.50 -24.88
CA SER A 365 9.96 26.24 -23.85
C SER A 365 10.56 27.54 -24.41
N VAL A 366 10.81 28.48 -23.51
CA VAL A 366 11.48 29.75 -23.81
C VAL A 366 12.53 30.03 -22.74
N THR A 367 13.70 30.49 -23.16
CA THR A 367 14.79 30.82 -22.24
C THR A 367 14.82 32.32 -21.99
N LEU A 368 14.72 32.69 -20.72
CA LEU A 368 14.84 34.06 -20.22
C LEU A 368 16.23 34.23 -19.61
N THR A 369 16.94 35.30 -20.00
CA THR A 369 18.27 35.59 -19.42
C THR A 369 18.21 36.83 -18.53
N ALA A 370 18.95 36.78 -17.42
CA ALA A 370 19.01 37.83 -16.42
C ALA A 370 20.38 38.52 -16.40
N ARG A 371 20.37 39.83 -16.22
CA ARG A 371 21.53 40.59 -15.71
C ARG A 371 21.19 41.00 -14.30
N ALA A 372 22.04 40.68 -13.34
CA ALA A 372 21.83 41.01 -11.92
C ALA A 372 23.17 41.17 -11.20
N GLY A 373 24.04 42.04 -11.74
CA GLY A 373 25.32 42.36 -11.11
C GLY A 373 25.09 42.94 -9.71
N GLY A 374 25.86 42.49 -8.72
CA GLY A 374 25.75 42.86 -7.31
C GLY A 374 24.69 42.10 -6.52
N ALA A 375 23.89 41.24 -7.15
CA ALA A 375 22.87 40.47 -6.45
C ALA A 375 23.49 39.38 -5.57
N GLN A 376 23.01 39.29 -4.34
CA GLN A 376 23.39 38.30 -3.34
C GLN A 376 22.55 37.03 -3.39
N LYS A 377 21.41 37.04 -4.09
CA LYS A 377 20.53 35.87 -4.32
C LYS A 377 19.60 36.15 -5.49
N LEU A 378 19.29 35.12 -6.28
CA LEU A 378 18.32 35.20 -7.38
C LEU A 378 17.21 34.18 -7.22
N TYR A 379 16.00 34.59 -7.57
CA TYR A 379 14.82 33.74 -7.66
C TYR A 379 14.12 33.95 -8.99
N TRP A 380 13.80 32.85 -9.65
CA TRP A 380 12.77 32.80 -10.67
C TRP A 380 11.50 32.26 -10.04
N VAL A 381 10.44 33.07 -10.03
CA VAL A 381 9.16 32.73 -9.41
C VAL A 381 8.09 32.66 -10.49
N VAL A 382 7.41 31.53 -10.62
CA VAL A 382 6.29 31.36 -11.53
C VAL A 382 5.00 31.58 -10.74
N THR A 383 4.10 32.42 -11.24
CA THR A 383 2.77 32.61 -10.68
C THR A 383 1.75 31.97 -11.60
N ARG A 384 1.21 30.81 -11.21
CA ARG A 384 0.17 30.09 -11.97
C ARG A 384 -1.03 29.87 -11.06
N ASP A 385 -2.23 30.17 -11.55
CA ASP A 385 -3.50 30.05 -10.81
C ASP A 385 -3.50 30.74 -9.43
N GLY A 386 -2.86 31.92 -9.36
CA GLY A 386 -2.76 32.70 -8.12
C GLY A 386 -1.75 32.15 -7.10
N ARG A 387 -1.01 31.08 -7.42
CA ARG A 387 0.03 30.50 -6.57
C ARG A 387 1.42 30.83 -7.11
N GLU A 388 2.26 31.42 -6.26
CA GLU A 388 3.69 31.60 -6.53
C GLU A 388 4.48 30.33 -6.19
N THR A 389 5.34 29.89 -7.11
CA THR A 389 6.30 28.81 -6.89
C THR A 389 7.69 29.25 -7.34
N VAL A 390 8.70 28.96 -6.52
CA VAL A 390 10.10 29.13 -6.93
C VAL A 390 10.42 28.04 -7.96
N ALA A 391 10.83 28.46 -9.17
CA ALA A 391 11.15 27.57 -10.28
C ALA A 391 12.66 27.39 -10.49
N ALA A 392 13.46 28.38 -10.13
CA ALA A 392 14.91 28.29 -10.11
C ALA A 392 15.50 29.29 -9.10
N VAL A 393 16.68 28.98 -8.59
CA VAL A 393 17.47 29.87 -7.73
C VAL A 393 18.86 30.02 -8.29
N ASP A 394 19.43 31.22 -8.17
CA ASP A 394 20.83 31.51 -8.52
C ASP A 394 21.19 31.19 -9.99
N ARG A 395 20.20 31.29 -10.87
CA ARG A 395 20.34 31.11 -12.32
C ARG A 395 20.27 32.43 -13.04
N PHE A 396 21.26 32.70 -13.89
CA PHE A 396 21.25 33.85 -14.79
C PHE A 396 20.59 33.52 -16.14
N SER A 397 20.24 32.25 -16.36
CA SER A 397 19.42 31.78 -17.47
C SER A 397 18.37 30.82 -16.95
N PHE A 398 17.09 31.08 -17.25
CA PHE A 398 15.97 30.23 -16.84
C PHE A 398 15.16 29.81 -18.06
N THR A 399 15.07 28.51 -18.28
CA THR A 399 14.19 27.94 -19.29
C THR A 399 12.82 27.70 -18.67
N PHE A 400 11.84 28.45 -19.13
CA PHE A 400 10.44 28.25 -18.78
C PHE A 400 9.82 27.22 -19.72
N ASP A 401 9.42 26.08 -19.17
CA ASP A 401 8.65 25.06 -19.89
C ASP A 401 7.15 25.35 -19.77
N ALA A 402 6.47 25.56 -20.91
CA ALA A 402 5.04 25.88 -20.91
C ALA A 402 4.20 24.75 -20.31
N GLY A 403 4.62 23.50 -20.56
CA GLY A 403 3.85 22.31 -20.24
C GLY A 403 2.57 22.24 -21.07
N ARG A 404 1.63 21.40 -20.63
CA ARG A 404 0.28 21.28 -21.20
C ARG A 404 -0.67 22.28 -20.53
N VAL A 405 -1.59 22.87 -21.28
CA VAL A 405 -2.59 23.83 -20.78
C VAL A 405 -3.94 23.62 -21.46
N VAL A 406 -5.03 23.99 -20.78
CA VAL A 406 -6.38 24.03 -21.38
C VAL A 406 -6.77 25.49 -21.56
N GLY A 407 -7.06 25.88 -22.81
CA GLY A 407 -7.21 27.26 -23.20
C GLY A 407 -5.88 28.02 -23.19
N ASN A 408 -5.85 29.17 -23.87
CA ASN A 408 -4.72 30.10 -23.72
C ASN A 408 -4.63 30.56 -22.27
N GLN A 409 -3.45 30.42 -21.68
CA GLN A 409 -3.19 30.85 -20.31
C GLN A 409 -2.22 32.01 -20.29
N SER A 410 -2.50 33.00 -19.45
CA SER A 410 -1.55 34.06 -19.13
C SER A 410 -1.08 33.89 -17.70
N LEU A 411 0.23 33.94 -17.51
CA LEU A 411 0.85 33.79 -16.20
C LEU A 411 2.05 34.72 -16.07
N GLY A 412 2.47 34.95 -14.83
CA GLY A 412 3.63 35.79 -14.53
C GLY A 412 4.86 34.94 -14.21
N VAL A 413 5.99 35.26 -14.85
CA VAL A 413 7.31 34.82 -14.38
C VAL A 413 8.02 36.04 -13.79
N GLN A 414 8.50 35.96 -12.57
CA GLN A 414 9.20 37.06 -11.90
C GLN A 414 10.66 36.68 -11.69
N LEU A 415 11.56 37.58 -12.06
CA LEU A 415 12.94 37.57 -11.58
C LEU A 415 13.00 38.46 -10.34
N LYS A 416 13.33 37.88 -9.18
CA LYS A 416 13.61 38.60 -7.94
C LYS A 416 15.11 38.51 -7.65
N ALA A 417 15.77 39.64 -7.44
CA ALA A 417 17.18 39.73 -7.06
C ALA A 417 17.33 40.45 -5.72
N VAL A 418 17.99 39.80 -4.77
CA VAL A 418 18.24 40.35 -3.43
C VAL A 418 19.59 41.07 -3.44
N TYR A 419 19.59 42.33 -3.04
CA TYR A 419 20.76 43.19 -2.89
C TYR A 419 21.00 43.50 -1.41
N PRO A 420 22.13 44.12 -1.03
CA PRO A 420 22.41 44.47 0.36
C PRO A 420 21.30 45.26 1.05
N ASP A 421 20.66 46.20 0.34
CA ASP A 421 19.70 47.16 0.91
C ASP A 421 18.30 47.11 0.28
N GLU A 422 18.10 46.32 -0.79
CA GLU A 422 16.84 46.26 -1.54
C GLU A 422 16.59 44.90 -2.18
N VAL A 423 15.34 44.63 -2.56
CA VAL A 423 14.99 43.52 -3.45
C VAL A 423 14.42 44.11 -4.74
N LYS A 424 15.07 43.84 -5.87
CA LYS A 424 14.57 44.24 -7.18
C LYS A 424 13.75 43.10 -7.78
N THR A 425 12.59 43.43 -8.32
CA THR A 425 11.73 42.46 -9.01
C THR A 425 11.39 43.00 -10.39
N THR A 426 11.46 42.14 -11.40
CA THR A 426 10.88 42.42 -12.72
C THR A 426 10.00 41.25 -13.13
N ALA A 427 8.86 41.55 -13.74
CA ALA A 427 7.91 40.55 -14.20
C ALA A 427 7.99 40.39 -15.72
N VAL A 428 7.88 39.15 -16.16
CA VAL A 428 7.72 38.72 -17.54
C VAL A 428 6.31 38.20 -17.69
N ALA A 429 5.51 38.85 -18.52
CA ALA A 429 4.21 38.33 -18.89
C ALA A 429 4.38 37.16 -19.86
N VAL A 430 3.98 35.96 -19.45
CA VAL A 430 4.02 34.76 -20.29
C VAL A 430 2.62 34.44 -20.77
N THR A 431 2.44 34.37 -22.08
CA THR A 431 1.24 33.81 -22.69
C THR A 431 1.57 32.43 -23.24
N ILE A 432 0.90 31.41 -22.70
CA ILE A 432 0.91 30.07 -23.25
C ILE A 432 -0.28 29.95 -24.20
N THR A 433 0.00 29.69 -25.46
CA THR A 433 -1.04 29.42 -26.46
C THR A 433 -1.31 27.93 -26.48
N GLU A 434 -2.56 27.52 -26.21
CA GLU A 434 -3.00 26.13 -26.39
C GLU A 434 -2.87 25.79 -27.88
N ALA A 435 -2.11 24.74 -28.17
CA ALA A 435 -1.82 24.32 -29.54
C ALA A 435 -2.19 22.86 -29.77
N ILE A 436 -2.36 22.09 -28.70
CA ILE A 436 -2.68 20.67 -28.71
C ILE A 436 -4.11 20.52 -28.18
N PRO A 437 -5.09 20.14 -29.02
CA PRO A 437 -6.46 19.97 -28.54
C PRO A 437 -6.55 18.76 -27.59
N GLU A 438 -7.34 18.91 -26.52
CA GLU A 438 -7.69 17.78 -25.64
C GLU A 438 -8.63 16.78 -26.33
N PRO A 439 -8.65 15.50 -25.92
CA PRO A 439 -9.54 14.52 -26.51
C PRO A 439 -11.02 14.91 -26.37
N VAL A 440 -11.71 15.03 -27.50
CA VAL A 440 -13.17 15.20 -27.55
C VAL A 440 -13.78 13.89 -28.03
N PHE A 441 -14.61 13.28 -27.21
CA PHE A 441 -15.15 11.96 -27.51
C PHE A 441 -16.51 11.71 -26.87
N THR A 442 -17.19 10.69 -27.39
CA THR A 442 -18.37 10.07 -26.77
C THR A 442 -18.08 8.60 -26.50
N LEU A 443 -18.88 7.93 -25.68
CA LEU A 443 -18.78 6.49 -25.45
C LEU A 443 -19.85 5.75 -26.25
N ALA A 444 -19.42 4.85 -27.14
CA ALA A 444 -20.30 3.91 -27.81
C ALA A 444 -20.43 2.64 -26.97
N ALA A 445 -21.65 2.35 -26.51
CA ALA A 445 -22.03 1.14 -25.80
C ALA A 445 -23.52 0.88 -26.02
N PRO A 446 -24.00 -0.38 -25.91
CA PRO A 446 -25.43 -0.66 -25.95
C PRO A 446 -26.14 -0.09 -24.71
N ALA A 447 -27.37 0.41 -24.87
CA ALA A 447 -28.17 0.93 -23.75
C ALA A 447 -28.61 -0.17 -22.78
N THR A 448 -28.74 -1.41 -23.28
CA THR A 448 -29.15 -2.59 -22.52
C THR A 448 -28.13 -3.72 -22.70
N TRP A 449 -27.99 -4.57 -21.69
CA TRP A 449 -27.10 -5.72 -21.75
C TRP A 449 -27.67 -6.90 -20.97
N ASP A 450 -27.59 -8.11 -21.53
CA ASP A 450 -28.00 -9.35 -20.84
C ASP A 450 -27.02 -9.81 -19.75
N GLY A 451 -25.87 -9.13 -19.62
CA GLY A 451 -24.86 -9.41 -18.62
C GLY A 451 -24.03 -10.67 -18.90
N ARG A 452 -24.22 -11.39 -20.00
CA ARG A 452 -23.53 -12.65 -20.39
C ARG A 452 -22.85 -12.57 -21.75
N SER A 453 -23.46 -11.90 -22.73
CA SER A 453 -22.85 -11.63 -24.02
C SER A 453 -21.63 -10.73 -23.83
N THR A 454 -20.55 -11.00 -24.57
CA THR A 454 -19.40 -10.08 -24.55
C THR A 454 -19.74 -8.84 -25.36
N ILE A 455 -19.58 -7.67 -24.75
CA ILE A 455 -19.81 -6.37 -25.40
C ILE A 455 -18.59 -5.47 -25.22
N GLU A 456 -18.50 -4.43 -26.05
CA GLU A 456 -17.41 -3.46 -26.02
C GLU A 456 -17.96 -2.06 -25.69
N VAL A 457 -17.23 -1.33 -24.87
CA VAL A 457 -17.41 0.11 -24.66
C VAL A 457 -16.24 0.81 -25.33
N VAL A 458 -16.52 1.57 -26.39
CA VAL A 458 -15.50 2.15 -27.27
C VAL A 458 -15.60 3.68 -27.25
N PRO A 459 -14.53 4.40 -26.88
CA PRO A 459 -14.46 5.84 -27.05
C PRO A 459 -14.41 6.22 -28.53
N GLN A 460 -15.32 7.10 -28.96
CA GLN A 460 -15.38 7.66 -30.31
C GLN A 460 -14.77 9.05 -30.30
N VAL A 461 -13.45 9.13 -30.52
CA VAL A 461 -12.68 10.38 -30.47
C VAL A 461 -12.85 11.15 -31.78
N SER A 462 -13.60 12.24 -31.75
CA SER A 462 -13.99 13.00 -32.95
C SER A 462 -12.85 13.87 -33.51
N ASN A 463 -11.89 14.28 -32.66
CA ASN A 463 -10.79 15.18 -33.02
C ASN A 463 -9.41 14.49 -33.10
N LEU A 464 -9.37 13.16 -33.27
CA LEU A 464 -8.11 12.41 -33.29
C LEU A 464 -7.13 12.87 -34.39
N ASN A 465 -7.61 13.21 -35.59
CA ASN A 465 -6.76 13.71 -36.68
C ASN A 465 -6.10 15.05 -36.32
N ALA A 466 -6.83 15.96 -35.67
CA ALA A 466 -6.28 17.24 -35.22
C ALA A 466 -5.18 17.05 -34.16
N MET A 467 -5.34 16.07 -33.25
CA MET A 467 -4.29 15.71 -32.30
C MET A 467 -3.06 15.09 -32.99
N ARG A 468 -3.27 14.25 -34.01
CA ARG A 468 -2.18 13.62 -34.78
C ARG A 468 -1.33 14.64 -35.52
N GLU A 469 -1.94 15.66 -36.11
CA GLU A 469 -1.22 16.78 -36.75
C GLU A 469 -0.29 17.54 -35.78
N LYS A 470 -0.57 17.45 -34.47
CA LYS A 470 0.23 18.04 -33.39
C LYS A 470 1.15 17.03 -32.69
N GLY A 471 1.21 15.78 -33.15
CA GLY A 471 2.02 14.72 -32.55
C GLY A 471 1.51 14.23 -31.19
N ALA A 472 0.21 14.39 -30.90
CA ALA A 472 -0.42 14.10 -29.61
C ALA A 472 -1.52 13.03 -29.71
N ASP A 473 -1.39 12.07 -30.64
CA ASP A 473 -2.36 10.99 -30.85
C ASP A 473 -2.14 9.77 -29.95
N LYS A 474 -1.11 9.79 -29.10
CA LYS A 474 -0.93 8.80 -28.04
C LYS A 474 -1.87 9.13 -26.87
N LEU A 475 -2.94 8.34 -26.76
CA LEU A 475 -3.95 8.49 -25.72
C LEU A 475 -3.72 7.53 -24.55
N ASN A 476 -3.88 8.02 -23.33
CA ASN A 476 -3.93 7.24 -22.11
C ASN A 476 -5.40 7.06 -21.69
N TYR A 477 -5.76 5.87 -21.20
CA TYR A 477 -7.14 5.52 -20.84
C TYR A 477 -7.18 5.03 -19.40
N THR A 478 -7.98 5.68 -18.57
CA THR A 478 -8.27 5.23 -17.20
C THR A 478 -9.74 4.85 -17.10
N TRP A 479 -10.02 3.55 -17.07
CA TRP A 479 -11.37 3.00 -16.99
C TRP A 479 -11.84 2.83 -15.55
N LYS A 480 -13.13 3.09 -15.32
CA LYS A 480 -13.81 2.80 -14.05
C LYS A 480 -15.15 2.15 -14.31
N VAL A 481 -15.40 1.03 -13.64
CA VAL A 481 -16.67 0.32 -13.66
C VAL A 481 -17.25 0.34 -12.24
N THR A 482 -18.44 0.89 -12.08
CA THR A 482 -19.08 1.01 -10.76
C THR A 482 -20.44 0.34 -10.70
N ASP A 483 -21.01 0.30 -9.50
CA ASP A 483 -22.36 -0.17 -9.18
C ASP A 483 -22.52 -1.70 -9.20
N LEU A 484 -22.16 -2.38 -10.30
CA LEU A 484 -22.28 -3.85 -10.43
C LEU A 484 -20.92 -4.52 -10.58
N ALA A 485 -20.75 -5.68 -9.92
CA ALA A 485 -19.56 -6.50 -10.10
C ALA A 485 -19.54 -7.02 -11.53
N THR A 486 -18.50 -6.69 -12.28
CA THR A 486 -18.42 -6.97 -13.71
C THR A 486 -17.05 -7.51 -14.07
N ILE A 487 -17.02 -8.67 -14.72
CA ILE A 487 -15.82 -9.22 -15.36
C ILE A 487 -15.56 -8.40 -16.61
N HIS A 488 -14.43 -7.71 -16.63
CA HIS A 488 -14.04 -6.82 -17.72
C HIS A 488 -12.54 -6.88 -17.97
N GLU A 489 -12.13 -6.38 -19.12
CA GLU A 489 -10.74 -6.28 -19.54
C GLU A 489 -10.53 -4.98 -20.30
N ALA A 490 -9.59 -4.17 -19.84
CA ALA A 490 -9.14 -3.00 -20.58
C ALA A 490 -8.12 -3.44 -21.62
N VAL A 491 -8.42 -3.19 -22.90
CA VAL A 491 -7.50 -3.41 -24.02
C VAL A 491 -7.26 -2.08 -24.73
N PRO A 492 -6.24 -1.94 -25.58
CA PRO A 492 -5.96 -0.66 -26.24
C PRO A 492 -7.20 -0.08 -26.93
N GLY A 493 -7.63 1.11 -26.49
CA GLY A 493 -8.74 1.86 -27.08
C GLY A 493 -10.16 1.40 -26.72
N LYS A 494 -10.37 0.39 -25.87
CA LYS A 494 -11.72 -0.04 -25.48
C LYS A 494 -11.76 -0.82 -24.16
N LEU A 495 -12.95 -0.90 -23.57
CA LEU A 495 -13.24 -1.79 -22.45
C LEU A 495 -14.11 -2.94 -22.93
N VAL A 496 -13.66 -4.17 -22.71
CA VAL A 496 -14.44 -5.38 -23.01
C VAL A 496 -15.18 -5.80 -21.74
N LEU A 497 -16.51 -5.78 -21.76
CA LEU A 497 -17.34 -6.31 -20.69
C LEU A 497 -17.74 -7.74 -21.04
N LYS A 498 -17.38 -8.69 -20.18
CA LYS A 498 -17.59 -10.12 -20.42
C LYS A 498 -18.80 -10.64 -19.67
N ARG A 499 -19.00 -10.17 -18.43
CA ARG A 499 -20.10 -10.64 -17.57
C ARG A 499 -20.41 -9.72 -16.41
N ALA A 500 -21.68 -9.37 -16.21
CA ALA A 500 -22.16 -8.76 -14.97
C ALA A 500 -22.56 -9.84 -13.96
N GLN A 501 -22.48 -9.55 -12.66
CA GLN A 501 -22.91 -10.45 -11.59
C GLN A 501 -24.14 -9.95 -10.84
N ASN A 502 -24.81 -8.91 -11.33
CA ASN A 502 -26.10 -8.44 -10.82
C ASN A 502 -26.92 -7.77 -11.96
N SER A 503 -28.22 -7.61 -11.75
CA SER A 503 -29.09 -6.78 -12.59
C SER A 503 -29.18 -5.37 -12.01
N GLY A 504 -29.41 -4.37 -12.86
CA GLY A 504 -29.50 -2.97 -12.46
C GLY A 504 -28.75 -2.04 -13.41
N THR A 505 -28.37 -0.86 -12.91
CA THR A 505 -27.60 0.10 -13.69
C THR A 505 -26.11 -0.16 -13.51
N LEU A 506 -25.40 -0.41 -14.61
CA LEU A 506 -23.95 -0.44 -14.68
C LEU A 506 -23.44 0.90 -15.21
N THR A 507 -22.52 1.55 -14.49
CA THR A 507 -21.88 2.77 -14.99
C THR A 507 -20.45 2.46 -15.42
N VAL A 508 -20.11 2.80 -16.66
CA VAL A 508 -18.75 2.74 -17.20
C VAL A 508 -18.28 4.16 -17.48
N ALA A 509 -17.19 4.57 -16.86
CA ALA A 509 -16.52 5.83 -17.13
C ALA A 509 -15.12 5.58 -17.68
N VAL A 510 -14.67 6.50 -18.55
CA VAL A 510 -13.27 6.56 -18.98
C VAL A 510 -12.80 8.00 -18.92
N ALA A 511 -11.63 8.19 -18.32
CA ALA A 511 -10.86 9.41 -18.47
C ALA A 511 -9.81 9.17 -19.56
N ILE A 512 -9.76 10.06 -20.56
CA ILE A 512 -8.80 10.01 -21.67
C ILE A 512 -8.00 11.30 -21.67
N ASP A 513 -6.67 11.16 -21.67
CA ASP A 513 -5.73 12.26 -21.86
C ASP A 513 -4.70 11.92 -22.94
N ASN A 514 -4.04 12.93 -23.47
CA ASN A 514 -2.86 12.80 -24.34
C ASN A 514 -1.64 13.48 -23.69
N GLY A 515 -1.55 13.45 -22.36
CA GLY A 515 -0.59 14.20 -21.55
C GLY A 515 -1.12 15.54 -21.00
N GLY A 516 -2.29 15.99 -21.44
CA GLY A 516 -3.00 17.16 -20.95
C GLY A 516 -4.04 16.86 -19.86
N THR A 517 -5.07 17.70 -19.74
CA THR A 517 -6.12 17.48 -18.74
C THR A 517 -7.04 16.34 -19.18
N PRO A 518 -7.27 15.31 -18.35
CA PRO A 518 -8.13 14.19 -18.76
C PRO A 518 -9.58 14.62 -19.03
N THR A 519 -10.09 14.32 -20.22
CA THR A 519 -11.52 14.43 -20.53
C THR A 519 -12.21 13.16 -20.04
N THR A 520 -13.24 13.30 -19.21
CA THR A 520 -14.01 12.15 -18.69
C THR A 520 -15.39 12.07 -19.33
N GLN A 521 -15.76 10.88 -19.80
CA GLN A 521 -17.12 10.56 -20.23
C GLN A 521 -17.59 9.31 -19.51
N PHE A 522 -18.91 9.17 -19.40
CA PHE A 522 -19.53 7.96 -18.85
C PHE A 522 -20.74 7.54 -19.67
N VAL A 523 -21.07 6.26 -19.56
CA VAL A 523 -22.29 5.67 -20.11
C VAL A 523 -22.90 4.74 -19.06
N SER A 524 -24.23 4.71 -19.01
CA SER A 524 -24.98 3.80 -18.14
C SER A 524 -25.67 2.74 -18.99
N LEU A 525 -25.50 1.48 -18.60
CA LEU A 525 -26.14 0.34 -19.23
C LEU A 525 -27.18 -0.25 -18.28
N ALA A 526 -28.38 -0.54 -18.79
CA ALA A 526 -29.38 -1.31 -18.06
C ALA A 526 -29.07 -2.81 -18.22
N VAL A 527 -28.60 -3.44 -17.16
CA VAL A 527 -28.24 -4.86 -17.13
C VAL A 527 -29.41 -5.69 -16.63
N THR A 528 -29.78 -6.73 -17.38
CA THR A 528 -30.79 -7.71 -16.98
C THR A 528 -30.21 -9.10 -17.12
N GLU A 529 -29.91 -9.75 -16.01
CA GLU A 529 -29.37 -11.11 -16.02
C GLU A 529 -30.43 -12.14 -16.45
N PRO A 530 -30.01 -13.25 -17.08
CA PRO A 530 -30.91 -14.39 -17.25
C PRO A 530 -31.30 -14.96 -15.88
N ALA A 531 -32.51 -15.51 -15.78
CA ALA A 531 -33.01 -16.12 -14.53
C ALA A 531 -32.12 -17.28 -14.03
N LYS A 532 -31.43 -17.98 -14.95
CA LYS A 532 -30.46 -19.04 -14.66
C LYS A 532 -29.32 -19.00 -15.67
N ASP A 533 -28.10 -19.23 -15.22
CA ASP A 533 -26.96 -19.48 -16.13
C ASP A 533 -27.07 -20.88 -16.75
N ALA A 534 -26.65 -21.01 -18.02
CA ALA A 534 -26.44 -22.32 -18.64
C ALA A 534 -25.28 -23.06 -17.95
N TRP A 535 -25.42 -24.37 -17.78
CA TRP A 535 -24.36 -25.21 -17.25
C TRP A 535 -23.20 -25.30 -18.24
N VAL A 536 -21.98 -25.04 -17.77
CA VAL A 536 -20.77 -25.19 -18.56
C VAL A 536 -20.20 -26.59 -18.31
N ALA A 537 -20.19 -27.43 -19.33
CA ALA A 537 -19.59 -28.77 -19.24
C ALA A 537 -18.06 -28.69 -19.27
N ARG A 538 -17.40 -29.55 -18.49
CA ARG A 538 -15.93 -29.70 -18.56
C ARG A 538 -15.56 -30.64 -19.71
N THR A 539 -14.50 -30.30 -20.44
CA THR A 539 -13.85 -31.25 -21.37
C THR A 539 -12.87 -32.15 -20.61
N PRO A 540 -13.03 -33.50 -20.64
CA PRO A 540 -12.09 -34.43 -20.03
C PRO A 540 -10.77 -34.52 -20.83
N ALA A 541 -9.68 -34.88 -20.16
CA ALA A 541 -8.41 -35.12 -20.86
C ALA A 541 -8.46 -36.42 -21.69
N LYS A 542 -7.62 -36.53 -22.72
CA LYS A 542 -7.59 -37.70 -23.63
C LYS A 542 -7.20 -39.00 -22.94
N ASP A 543 -6.46 -38.91 -21.86
CA ASP A 543 -5.92 -40.00 -21.03
C ASP A 543 -6.54 -40.01 -19.62
N GLU A 544 -7.67 -39.32 -19.45
CA GLU A 544 -8.31 -39.18 -18.17
C GLU A 544 -8.86 -40.51 -17.63
N LYS A 545 -8.33 -40.95 -16.49
CA LYS A 545 -8.82 -42.13 -15.76
C LYS A 545 -9.27 -41.77 -14.34
N PRO A 546 -10.22 -42.54 -13.76
CA PRO A 546 -10.54 -42.45 -12.35
C PRO A 546 -9.35 -42.88 -11.48
N VAL A 547 -9.27 -42.37 -10.26
CA VAL A 547 -8.33 -42.84 -9.23
C VAL A 547 -9.07 -43.18 -7.94
N ALA A 548 -8.50 -44.04 -7.10
CA ALA A 548 -9.14 -44.44 -5.86
C ALA A 548 -9.46 -43.22 -4.96
N ASN A 549 -10.58 -43.28 -4.23
CA ASN A 549 -11.10 -42.20 -3.38
C ASN A 549 -11.63 -40.96 -4.13
N GLN A 550 -11.65 -40.95 -5.46
CA GLN A 550 -12.03 -39.77 -6.23
C GLN A 550 -13.49 -39.36 -6.03
N PHE A 551 -13.69 -38.05 -5.94
CA PHE A 551 -15.00 -37.40 -5.88
C PHE A 551 -15.42 -36.90 -7.27
N TYR A 552 -16.69 -37.08 -7.60
CA TYR A 552 -17.32 -36.54 -8.81
C TYR A 552 -18.42 -35.56 -8.44
N ALA A 553 -18.27 -34.30 -8.87
CA ALA A 553 -19.33 -33.32 -8.66
C ALA A 553 -20.54 -33.61 -9.56
N ARG A 554 -21.75 -33.52 -8.99
CA ARG A 554 -22.99 -33.61 -9.76
C ARG A 554 -23.27 -32.33 -10.55
N ASP A 555 -23.78 -32.48 -11.76
CA ASP A 555 -24.19 -31.41 -12.67
C ASP A 555 -25.63 -30.91 -12.38
N ASP A 556 -26.17 -30.08 -13.28
CA ASP A 556 -27.53 -29.56 -13.21
C ASP A 556 -28.61 -30.61 -13.54
N THR A 557 -28.24 -31.74 -14.15
CA THR A 557 -29.09 -32.94 -14.30
C THR A 557 -29.07 -33.85 -13.09
N ASN A 558 -28.36 -33.45 -12.03
CA ASN A 558 -28.23 -34.17 -10.77
C ASN A 558 -27.44 -35.49 -10.88
N GLU A 559 -26.46 -35.55 -11.78
CA GLU A 559 -25.56 -36.71 -11.94
C GLU A 559 -24.09 -36.27 -12.04
N GLY A 560 -23.18 -37.09 -11.53
CA GLY A 560 -21.75 -36.97 -11.82
C GLY A 560 -21.40 -37.70 -13.10
N THR A 561 -20.40 -37.23 -13.83
CA THR A 561 -19.88 -37.93 -15.02
C THR A 561 -18.46 -38.39 -14.75
N LEU A 562 -18.27 -39.72 -14.71
CA LEU A 562 -16.96 -40.36 -14.68
C LEU A 562 -16.49 -40.56 -16.12
N HIS A 563 -15.23 -40.23 -16.39
CA HIS A 563 -14.57 -40.49 -17.67
C HIS A 563 -13.48 -41.53 -17.50
N TYR A 564 -13.38 -42.42 -18.49
CA TYR A 564 -12.33 -43.42 -18.61
C TYR A 564 -11.84 -43.41 -20.06
N ASN A 565 -10.82 -42.59 -20.31
CA ASN A 565 -10.25 -42.32 -21.62
C ASN A 565 -8.81 -42.86 -21.70
N GLY A 566 -8.37 -43.19 -22.91
CA GLY A 566 -6.98 -43.53 -23.16
C GLY A 566 -6.75 -44.18 -24.51
N THR A 567 -5.58 -44.82 -24.63
CA THR A 567 -5.17 -45.59 -25.81
C THR A 567 -4.73 -46.96 -25.33
N LEU A 568 -5.18 -48.02 -26.01
CA LEU A 568 -4.75 -49.38 -25.70
C LEU A 568 -3.32 -49.63 -26.17
N ALA A 569 -2.57 -50.43 -25.43
CA ALA A 569 -1.29 -50.95 -25.89
C ALA A 569 -1.48 -51.90 -27.09
N GLU A 570 -2.40 -52.86 -26.94
CA GLU A 570 -2.74 -53.86 -27.95
C GLU A 570 -4.12 -53.62 -28.56
N ALA A 571 -4.32 -54.11 -29.79
CA ALA A 571 -5.64 -54.05 -30.42
C ALA A 571 -6.63 -54.99 -29.69
N ALA A 572 -7.89 -54.57 -29.60
CA ALA A 572 -8.98 -55.36 -29.04
C ALA A 572 -10.26 -55.12 -29.86
N ASP A 573 -11.18 -56.09 -29.84
CA ASP A 573 -12.46 -55.98 -30.55
C ASP A 573 -13.35 -54.90 -29.92
N ALA A 574 -13.33 -54.81 -28.59
CA ALA A 574 -14.02 -53.81 -27.80
C ALA A 574 -13.27 -53.50 -26.50
N VAL A 575 -13.54 -52.33 -25.93
CA VAL A 575 -13.29 -51.99 -24.52
C VAL A 575 -14.60 -51.92 -23.77
N PHE A 576 -14.56 -52.27 -22.49
CA PHE A 576 -15.72 -52.16 -21.60
C PHE A 576 -15.37 -51.38 -20.33
N LEU A 577 -16.37 -50.71 -19.77
CA LEU A 577 -16.36 -50.10 -18.45
C LEU A 577 -17.58 -50.61 -17.67
N LYS A 578 -17.34 -51.46 -16.68
CA LYS A 578 -18.37 -51.93 -15.74
C LYS A 578 -18.44 -50.98 -14.56
N LEU A 579 -19.64 -50.54 -14.20
CA LEU A 579 -19.91 -49.70 -13.05
C LEU A 579 -20.62 -50.52 -11.97
N TYR A 580 -20.06 -50.50 -10.76
CA TYR A 580 -20.62 -51.12 -9.57
C TYR A 580 -21.03 -50.03 -8.58
N ALA A 581 -22.20 -50.19 -7.96
CA ALA A 581 -22.69 -49.38 -6.85
C ALA A 581 -22.91 -50.31 -5.64
N ASP A 582 -22.23 -50.04 -4.53
CA ASP A 582 -22.25 -50.88 -3.32
C ASP A 582 -22.02 -52.37 -3.66
N ASP A 583 -20.95 -52.60 -4.44
CA ASP A 583 -20.52 -53.88 -4.99
C ASP A 583 -21.49 -54.62 -5.91
N LYS A 584 -22.62 -54.00 -6.29
CA LYS A 584 -23.55 -54.53 -7.29
C LYS A 584 -23.28 -53.91 -8.65
N LEU A 585 -23.12 -54.74 -9.69
CA LEU A 585 -23.00 -54.27 -11.08
C LEU A 585 -24.31 -53.55 -11.48
N VAL A 586 -24.21 -52.27 -11.84
CA VAL A 586 -25.35 -51.42 -12.22
C VAL A 586 -25.32 -51.00 -13.68
N GLY A 587 -24.20 -51.18 -14.38
CA GLY A 587 -24.13 -50.92 -15.81
C GLY A 587 -22.81 -51.35 -16.43
N THR A 588 -22.83 -51.58 -17.74
CA THR A 588 -21.65 -51.81 -18.57
C THR A 588 -21.73 -50.89 -19.77
N THR A 589 -20.65 -50.21 -20.10
CA THR A 589 -20.53 -49.41 -21.32
C THR A 589 -19.43 -50.00 -22.20
N ASP A 590 -19.80 -50.37 -23.41
CA ASP A 590 -18.88 -50.94 -24.40
C ASP A 590 -18.61 -49.95 -25.52
N GLN A 591 -17.38 -49.95 -26.05
CA GLN A 591 -17.00 -49.17 -27.22
C GLN A 591 -15.98 -49.94 -28.05
N LYS A 592 -16.12 -49.89 -29.38
CA LYS A 592 -15.05 -50.32 -30.27
C LYS A 592 -13.95 -49.24 -30.28
N PRO A 593 -12.68 -49.57 -29.96
CA PRO A 593 -11.58 -48.60 -30.05
C PRO A 593 -11.45 -48.04 -31.47
N ALA A 594 -10.99 -46.80 -31.57
CA ALA A 594 -10.68 -46.17 -32.84
C ALA A 594 -9.48 -46.86 -33.52
N ALA A 595 -9.22 -46.53 -34.79
CA ALA A 595 -8.13 -47.13 -35.57
C ALA A 595 -6.74 -46.89 -34.95
N ASP A 596 -6.56 -45.78 -34.23
CA ASP A 596 -5.37 -45.44 -33.46
C ASP A 596 -5.35 -46.07 -32.06
N LYS A 597 -6.26 -47.02 -31.78
CA LYS A 597 -6.49 -47.70 -30.50
C LYS A 597 -7.00 -46.80 -29.37
N SER A 598 -7.39 -45.56 -29.66
CA SER A 598 -7.97 -44.67 -28.64
C SER A 598 -9.41 -45.03 -28.30
N PHE A 599 -9.82 -44.70 -27.08
CA PHE A 599 -11.18 -44.90 -26.57
C PHE A 599 -11.54 -43.80 -25.56
N ALA A 600 -12.84 -43.57 -25.41
CA ALA A 600 -13.39 -42.60 -24.48
C ALA A 600 -14.73 -43.11 -23.94
N LEU A 601 -14.69 -43.75 -22.78
CA LEU A 601 -15.86 -44.27 -22.07
C LEU A 601 -16.30 -43.29 -20.98
N SER A 602 -17.59 -43.30 -20.66
CA SER A 602 -18.10 -42.55 -19.52
C SER A 602 -19.22 -43.28 -18.80
N ALA A 603 -19.38 -42.99 -17.52
CA ALA A 603 -20.45 -43.54 -16.69
C ALA A 603 -21.10 -42.44 -15.86
N LYS A 604 -22.43 -42.50 -15.72
CA LYS A 604 -23.20 -41.57 -14.89
C LYS A 604 -23.30 -42.09 -13.46
N LEU A 605 -23.01 -41.21 -12.50
CA LEU A 605 -23.02 -41.50 -11.07
C LEU A 605 -24.16 -40.72 -10.42
N LYS A 606 -25.02 -41.41 -9.67
CA LYS A 606 -26.05 -40.73 -8.89
C LYS A 606 -25.43 -40.21 -7.59
N PRO A 607 -25.76 -38.99 -7.15
CA PRO A 607 -25.36 -38.51 -5.84
C PRO A 607 -26.10 -39.32 -4.77
N GLY A 608 -25.39 -39.68 -3.70
CA GLY A 608 -25.92 -40.49 -2.61
C GLY A 608 -24.82 -41.08 -1.75
N LEU A 609 -25.15 -41.63 -0.58
CA LEU A 609 -24.24 -42.43 0.23
C LEU A 609 -24.02 -43.80 -0.42
N ILE A 610 -23.44 -43.78 -1.62
CA ILE A 610 -23.20 -44.91 -2.51
C ILE A 610 -21.69 -44.95 -2.79
N THR A 611 -21.10 -46.13 -2.59
CA THR A 611 -19.71 -46.36 -2.95
C THR A 611 -19.64 -46.98 -4.35
N TYR A 612 -19.03 -46.25 -5.28
CA TYR A 612 -18.84 -46.71 -6.64
C TYR A 612 -17.48 -47.40 -6.84
N LYS A 613 -17.48 -48.38 -7.73
CA LYS A 613 -16.28 -49.07 -8.25
C LYS A 613 -16.44 -49.24 -9.75
N VAL A 614 -15.35 -49.11 -10.50
CA VAL A 614 -15.33 -49.41 -11.93
C VAL A 614 -14.30 -50.50 -12.25
N GLU A 615 -14.65 -51.35 -13.20
CA GLU A 615 -13.72 -52.28 -13.84
C GLU A 615 -13.61 -51.91 -15.32
N PHE A 616 -12.40 -51.61 -15.76
CA PHE A 616 -12.10 -51.37 -17.17
C PHE A 616 -11.40 -52.59 -17.76
N GLY A 617 -11.74 -52.96 -18.97
CA GLY A 617 -11.13 -54.09 -19.65
C GLY A 617 -11.33 -54.11 -21.15
N THR A 618 -10.79 -55.15 -21.78
CA THR A 618 -10.91 -55.41 -23.21
C THR A 618 -11.68 -56.71 -23.47
N ARG A 619 -12.25 -56.80 -24.67
CA ARG A 619 -12.82 -58.03 -25.23
C ARG A 619 -12.05 -58.37 -26.50
N THR A 620 -11.52 -59.60 -26.56
CA THR A 620 -10.84 -60.14 -27.74
C THR A 620 -11.28 -61.59 -27.92
N ASP A 621 -11.74 -61.95 -29.11
CA ASP A 621 -12.22 -63.31 -29.44
C ASP A 621 -13.29 -63.83 -28.46
N GLY A 622 -14.17 -62.93 -28.01
CA GLY A 622 -15.25 -63.24 -27.07
C GLY A 622 -14.83 -63.36 -25.59
N ARG A 623 -13.53 -63.24 -25.26
CA ARG A 623 -13.01 -63.29 -23.89
C ARG A 623 -12.88 -61.89 -23.30
N GLU A 624 -13.46 -61.66 -22.12
CA GLU A 624 -13.23 -60.43 -21.33
C GLU A 624 -11.93 -60.54 -20.53
N THR A 625 -11.13 -59.47 -20.55
CA THR A 625 -9.95 -59.30 -19.69
C THR A 625 -10.07 -57.97 -18.95
N VAL A 626 -10.18 -58.01 -17.63
CA VAL A 626 -10.13 -56.80 -16.78
C VAL A 626 -8.69 -56.31 -16.72
N LEU A 627 -8.47 -55.04 -17.04
CA LEU A 627 -7.16 -54.40 -17.10
C LEU A 627 -6.93 -53.45 -15.92
N ASP A 628 -7.99 -52.87 -15.36
CA ASP A 628 -7.92 -51.97 -14.21
C ASP A 628 -9.19 -52.07 -13.36
N THR A 629 -9.06 -51.80 -12.07
CA THR A 629 -10.17 -51.74 -11.10
C THR A 629 -9.93 -50.58 -10.16
N VAL A 630 -10.86 -49.61 -10.18
CA VAL A 630 -10.77 -48.41 -9.34
C VAL A 630 -12.02 -48.31 -8.46
N GLY A 631 -11.81 -48.25 -7.14
CA GLY A 631 -12.88 -48.25 -6.15
C GLY A 631 -12.89 -47.03 -5.22
N ASN A 632 -13.85 -47.04 -4.29
CA ASN A 632 -14.10 -45.97 -3.32
C ASN A 632 -14.42 -44.61 -3.98
N LEU A 633 -15.16 -44.64 -5.09
CA LEU A 633 -15.55 -43.45 -5.83
C LEU A 633 -16.89 -42.93 -5.27
N VAL A 634 -17.06 -41.61 -5.15
CA VAL A 634 -18.28 -41.01 -4.62
C VAL A 634 -18.74 -39.83 -5.49
N CYS A 635 -20.04 -39.55 -5.49
CA CYS A 635 -20.62 -38.45 -6.26
C CYS A 635 -21.46 -37.52 -5.37
N GLY A 636 -21.27 -36.20 -5.50
CA GLY A 636 -22.02 -35.24 -4.69
C GLY A 636 -21.70 -33.77 -4.98
N ASP A 637 -21.75 -32.91 -3.96
CA ASP A 637 -21.53 -31.46 -4.11
C ASP A 637 -20.13 -31.01 -3.67
N ALA A 638 -19.51 -30.14 -4.47
CA ALA A 638 -18.19 -29.58 -4.18
C ALA A 638 -18.25 -28.06 -3.90
N TYR A 639 -17.49 -27.63 -2.89
CA TYR A 639 -17.37 -26.22 -2.51
C TYR A 639 -15.91 -25.83 -2.26
N VAL A 640 -15.62 -24.54 -2.39
CA VAL A 640 -14.32 -23.94 -2.08
C VAL A 640 -14.43 -23.12 -0.81
N ILE A 641 -13.47 -23.29 0.10
CA ILE A 641 -13.26 -22.39 1.24
C ILE A 641 -11.98 -21.58 0.97
N THR A 642 -12.04 -20.27 1.13
CA THR A 642 -10.88 -19.39 0.96
C THR A 642 -10.98 -18.13 1.83
N GLY A 643 -9.90 -17.37 1.91
CA GLY A 643 -9.74 -16.23 2.84
C GLY A 643 -8.54 -16.42 3.77
N GLN A 644 -8.67 -16.00 5.02
CA GLN A 644 -7.55 -16.02 5.99
C GLN A 644 -7.73 -17.03 7.13
N SER A 645 -7.14 -16.76 8.30
CA SER A 645 -6.99 -17.73 9.40
C SER A 645 -8.32 -18.27 9.93
N ASN A 646 -9.39 -17.47 9.99
CA ASN A 646 -10.71 -17.95 10.35
C ASN A 646 -11.40 -18.77 9.24
N ALA A 647 -10.95 -18.70 7.98
CA ALA A 647 -11.31 -19.66 6.94
C ALA A 647 -10.45 -20.94 7.01
N VAL A 648 -9.18 -20.84 7.43
CA VAL A 648 -8.32 -21.99 7.70
C VAL A 648 -8.87 -22.83 8.86
N ALA A 649 -9.25 -22.17 9.95
CA ALA A 649 -9.94 -22.72 11.12
C ALA A 649 -9.28 -23.98 11.71
N THR A 650 -7.96 -23.96 11.89
CA THR A 650 -7.19 -25.06 12.51
C THR A 650 -6.65 -24.71 13.89
N ASP A 651 -6.63 -23.42 14.23
CA ASP A 651 -6.28 -22.92 15.55
C ASP A 651 -7.54 -22.75 16.42
N PHE A 652 -8.05 -23.86 16.92
CA PHE A 652 -9.25 -23.93 17.76
C PHE A 652 -8.96 -24.50 19.17
N GLY A 653 -7.69 -24.46 19.58
CA GLY A 653 -7.23 -24.98 20.87
C GLY A 653 -6.78 -26.45 20.85
N LYS A 654 -6.80 -27.07 22.04
CA LYS A 654 -6.29 -28.42 22.29
C LYS A 654 -7.25 -29.53 21.86
N ASP A 655 -8.48 -29.19 21.50
CA ASP A 655 -9.49 -30.14 21.06
C ASP A 655 -8.97 -30.95 19.86
N ASP A 656 -9.32 -32.23 19.80
CA ASP A 656 -9.00 -33.12 18.68
C ASP A 656 -10.28 -33.89 18.29
N PRO A 657 -11.19 -33.28 17.51
CA PRO A 657 -12.49 -33.86 17.21
C PRO A 657 -12.37 -35.23 16.55
N ALA A 658 -13.08 -36.22 17.08
CA ALA A 658 -13.04 -37.60 16.61
C ALA A 658 -13.80 -37.83 15.30
N PHE A 659 -14.71 -36.92 14.91
CA PHE A 659 -15.54 -37.12 13.72
C PHE A 659 -14.68 -37.30 12.46
N ARG A 660 -14.94 -38.39 11.73
CA ARG A 660 -14.39 -38.74 10.42
C ARG A 660 -15.55 -39.28 9.58
N SER A 661 -15.48 -39.08 8.26
CA SER A 661 -16.51 -39.54 7.34
C SER A 661 -15.91 -39.92 6.00
N GLU A 662 -16.30 -41.08 5.47
CA GLU A 662 -15.98 -41.50 4.09
C GLU A 662 -16.76 -40.71 3.03
N TRP A 663 -17.77 -39.97 3.46
CA TRP A 663 -18.64 -39.15 2.60
C TRP A 663 -18.17 -37.70 2.51
N VAL A 664 -17.11 -37.33 3.24
CA VAL A 664 -16.51 -35.99 3.17
C VAL A 664 -15.11 -36.11 2.55
N ARG A 665 -14.96 -35.59 1.34
CA ARG A 665 -13.72 -35.67 0.55
C ARG A 665 -13.00 -34.33 0.46
N THR A 666 -11.71 -34.40 0.17
CA THR A 666 -10.91 -33.28 -0.28
C THR A 666 -9.76 -33.79 -1.16
N PHE A 667 -9.01 -32.85 -1.75
CA PHE A 667 -7.88 -33.13 -2.63
C PHE A 667 -6.66 -32.32 -2.19
N GLY A 668 -5.52 -33.00 -2.04
CA GLY A 668 -4.25 -32.36 -1.68
C GLY A 668 -4.19 -31.85 -0.23
N GLY A 669 -3.38 -30.82 0.00
CA GLY A 669 -3.21 -30.17 1.30
C GLY A 669 -3.18 -28.65 1.20
N MET A 670 -3.25 -27.98 2.36
CA MET A 670 -3.20 -26.51 2.45
C MET A 670 -1.75 -25.95 2.53
N SER A 671 -0.74 -26.75 2.20
CA SER A 671 0.66 -26.32 2.30
C SER A 671 1.00 -25.28 1.24
N GLY A 672 2.06 -24.50 1.51
CA GLY A 672 2.53 -23.43 0.62
C GLY A 672 3.18 -23.91 -0.69
N SER A 673 3.30 -25.23 -0.90
CA SER A 673 3.85 -25.81 -2.13
C SER A 673 2.74 -26.55 -2.88
N PRO A 674 2.32 -26.10 -4.07
CA PRO A 674 1.32 -26.82 -4.86
C PRO A 674 1.79 -28.21 -5.25
N LYS A 675 3.11 -28.45 -5.34
CA LYS A 675 3.70 -29.72 -5.81
C LYS A 675 3.83 -30.81 -4.74
N GLN A 676 3.28 -30.63 -3.53
CA GLN A 676 3.26 -31.73 -2.56
C GLN A 676 2.20 -32.78 -2.94
N GLU A 677 2.65 -34.03 -3.01
CA GLU A 677 1.83 -35.21 -3.30
C GLU A 677 0.68 -35.36 -2.30
N GLY A 678 -0.53 -35.16 -2.80
CA GLY A 678 -1.76 -35.48 -2.10
C GLY A 678 -2.85 -35.67 -3.11
N GLY A 679 -3.19 -36.93 -3.41
CA GLY A 679 -4.36 -37.27 -4.20
C GLY A 679 -5.64 -37.08 -3.39
N TRP A 680 -6.65 -37.84 -3.78
CA TRP A 680 -7.94 -37.87 -3.10
C TRP A 680 -7.89 -38.56 -1.74
N GLY A 681 -8.71 -38.09 -0.79
CA GLY A 681 -8.90 -38.76 0.48
C GLY A 681 -10.01 -38.15 1.34
N ASN A 682 -10.21 -38.75 2.52
CA ASN A 682 -11.17 -38.26 3.50
C ASN A 682 -10.67 -36.98 4.16
N ALA A 683 -11.54 -35.98 4.27
CA ALA A 683 -11.18 -34.72 4.88
C ALA A 683 -10.98 -34.85 6.40
N VAL A 684 -10.11 -33.99 6.94
CA VAL A 684 -9.88 -33.83 8.39
C VAL A 684 -9.98 -32.36 8.80
N HIS A 685 -10.38 -32.11 10.06
CA HIS A 685 -10.44 -30.75 10.63
C HIS A 685 -9.05 -30.10 10.65
N ARG A 686 -8.08 -30.80 11.24
CA ARG A 686 -6.67 -30.42 11.38
C ARG A 686 -5.79 -31.65 11.13
N SER A 687 -4.74 -31.49 10.35
CA SER A 687 -3.77 -32.54 10.01
C SER A 687 -2.45 -32.29 10.74
N ARG A 688 -1.82 -33.37 11.23
CA ARG A 688 -0.45 -33.35 11.78
C ARG A 688 0.62 -33.60 10.69
N ASP A 689 0.19 -33.94 9.48
CA ASP A 689 1.04 -34.30 8.33
C ASP A 689 1.06 -33.15 7.32
N ALA A 690 1.67 -32.03 7.69
CA ALA A 690 1.85 -30.85 6.82
C ALA A 690 0.55 -30.31 6.18
N GLY A 691 -0.60 -30.42 6.86
CA GLY A 691 -1.88 -29.90 6.35
C GLY A 691 -2.53 -30.75 5.27
N LYS A 692 -2.10 -32.01 5.08
CA LYS A 692 -2.68 -32.96 4.12
C LYS A 692 -4.16 -33.24 4.43
N LEU A 693 -5.00 -33.19 3.39
CA LEU A 693 -6.45 -33.42 3.44
C LEU A 693 -7.21 -32.57 4.48
N GLN A 694 -6.65 -31.42 4.85
CA GLN A 694 -7.20 -30.53 5.87
C GLN A 694 -8.24 -29.57 5.28
N VAL A 695 -9.38 -29.39 5.96
CA VAL A 695 -10.44 -28.47 5.52
C VAL A 695 -10.88 -27.46 6.58
N GLY A 696 -10.32 -27.52 7.79
CA GLY A 696 -10.67 -26.62 8.90
C GLY A 696 -11.88 -27.11 9.70
N TYR A 697 -12.07 -26.56 10.91
CA TYR A 697 -13.10 -27.03 11.84
C TYR A 697 -14.51 -26.82 11.29
N TRP A 698 -14.87 -25.56 11.01
CA TRP A 698 -16.23 -25.24 10.56
C TRP A 698 -16.52 -25.81 9.17
N GLY A 699 -15.49 -25.98 8.32
CA GLY A 699 -15.64 -26.67 7.04
C GLY A 699 -16.09 -28.11 7.23
N MET A 700 -15.39 -28.86 8.10
CA MET A 700 -15.75 -30.25 8.38
C MET A 700 -17.13 -30.37 9.06
N GLU A 701 -17.47 -29.46 9.97
CA GLU A 701 -18.79 -29.42 10.62
C GLU A 701 -19.93 -29.08 9.64
N LEU A 702 -19.70 -28.17 8.68
CA LEU A 702 -20.64 -27.87 7.61
C LEU A 702 -20.87 -29.11 6.72
N ALA A 703 -19.79 -29.77 6.31
CA ALA A 703 -19.89 -30.98 5.51
C ALA A 703 -20.63 -32.09 6.25
N ARG A 704 -20.37 -32.30 7.55
CA ARG A 704 -21.11 -33.25 8.39
C ARG A 704 -22.61 -32.99 8.34
N ARG A 705 -23.03 -31.73 8.58
CA ARG A 705 -24.44 -31.33 8.60
C ARG A 705 -25.12 -31.60 7.26
N LEU A 706 -24.47 -31.25 6.16
CA LEU A 706 -25.01 -31.46 4.81
C LEU A 706 -25.11 -32.96 4.43
N VAL A 707 -24.10 -33.76 4.78
CA VAL A 707 -24.14 -35.22 4.59
C VAL A 707 -25.29 -35.82 5.41
N GLU A 708 -25.44 -35.41 6.68
CA GLU A 708 -26.48 -35.92 7.56
C GLU A 708 -27.89 -35.54 7.08
N SER A 709 -28.09 -34.30 6.63
CA SER A 709 -29.40 -33.79 6.21
C SER A 709 -29.81 -34.24 4.80
N HIS A 710 -28.87 -34.29 3.85
CA HIS A 710 -29.18 -34.53 2.44
C HIS A 710 -28.75 -35.89 1.93
N LYS A 711 -27.97 -36.66 2.70
CA LYS A 711 -27.47 -37.98 2.30
C LYS A 711 -26.67 -37.93 0.99
N VAL A 712 -25.96 -36.82 0.77
CA VAL A 712 -25.09 -36.60 -0.40
C VAL A 712 -23.65 -36.38 0.07
N PRO A 713 -22.65 -37.02 -0.55
CA PRO A 713 -21.24 -36.75 -0.31
C PRO A 713 -20.86 -35.29 -0.54
N ILE A 714 -19.94 -34.76 0.27
CA ILE A 714 -19.50 -33.37 0.20
C ILE A 714 -18.00 -33.33 -0.04
N CYS A 715 -17.56 -32.52 -1.00
CA CYS A 715 -16.15 -32.19 -1.20
C CYS A 715 -15.87 -30.73 -0.80
N LEU A 716 -14.85 -30.51 0.02
CA LEU A 716 -14.39 -29.18 0.38
C LEU A 716 -12.92 -29.02 0.00
N ILE A 717 -12.61 -28.03 -0.83
CA ILE A 717 -11.23 -27.62 -1.09
C ILE A 717 -10.98 -26.30 -0.38
N ASN A 718 -10.24 -26.36 0.72
CA ASN A 718 -9.86 -25.17 1.48
C ASN A 718 -8.49 -24.64 0.99
N GLY A 719 -8.46 -23.42 0.47
CA GLY A 719 -7.26 -22.71 0.00
C GLY A 719 -6.90 -21.48 0.83
N ALA A 720 -7.50 -21.32 2.01
CA ALA A 720 -7.27 -20.18 2.88
C ALA A 720 -5.84 -20.12 3.43
N VAL A 721 -5.34 -18.92 3.73
CA VAL A 721 -3.99 -18.68 4.27
C VAL A 721 -4.04 -17.63 5.38
N GLY A 722 -3.61 -17.99 6.58
CA GLY A 722 -3.64 -17.10 7.76
C GLY A 722 -2.83 -15.81 7.60
N GLY A 723 -3.31 -14.72 8.19
CA GLY A 723 -2.59 -13.42 8.24
C GLY A 723 -2.47 -12.69 6.91
N THR A 724 -3.39 -12.93 5.97
CA THR A 724 -3.32 -12.37 4.62
C THR A 724 -4.36 -11.27 4.39
N ARG A 725 -3.96 -10.24 3.64
CA ARG A 725 -4.84 -9.18 3.13
C ARG A 725 -5.45 -9.55 1.79
N ILE A 726 -6.52 -8.86 1.40
CA ILE A 726 -7.24 -9.15 0.15
C ILE A 726 -6.40 -8.95 -1.12
N ASP A 727 -5.41 -8.04 -1.12
CA ASP A 727 -4.49 -7.84 -2.27
C ASP A 727 -3.61 -9.08 -2.55
N GLN A 728 -3.42 -9.96 -1.57
CA GLN A 728 -2.63 -11.19 -1.71
C GLN A 728 -3.44 -12.37 -2.28
N HIS A 729 -4.77 -12.23 -2.36
CA HIS A 729 -5.68 -13.27 -2.90
C HIS A 729 -6.03 -13.05 -4.37
N GLN A 730 -5.43 -12.04 -5.02
CA GLN A 730 -5.74 -11.71 -6.40
C GLN A 730 -5.29 -12.79 -7.38
N ARG A 731 -6.07 -12.93 -8.45
CA ARG A 731 -5.74 -13.83 -9.56
C ARG A 731 -4.62 -13.22 -10.40
N ASN A 732 -3.54 -13.96 -10.62
CA ASN A 732 -2.53 -13.58 -11.60
C ASN A 732 -3.08 -13.84 -13.02
N ALA A 733 -3.26 -12.79 -13.82
CA ALA A 733 -3.81 -12.91 -15.16
C ALA A 733 -2.84 -13.58 -16.15
N ALA A 734 -1.53 -13.37 -15.98
CA ALA A 734 -0.49 -13.92 -16.85
C ALA A 734 -0.21 -15.39 -16.59
N ASP A 735 -0.27 -15.80 -15.32
CA ASP A 735 -0.16 -17.19 -14.89
C ASP A 735 -1.18 -17.52 -13.78
N PRO A 736 -2.40 -17.96 -14.13
CA PRO A 736 -3.45 -18.21 -13.15
C PRO A 736 -3.14 -19.33 -12.15
N GLU A 737 -2.22 -20.24 -12.48
CA GLU A 737 -1.76 -21.34 -11.60
C GLU A 737 -0.41 -21.04 -10.94
N ASP A 738 -0.01 -19.76 -10.91
CA ASP A 738 1.23 -19.32 -10.26
C ASP A 738 1.27 -19.80 -8.81
N GLY A 739 2.12 -20.82 -8.59
CA GLY A 739 2.25 -21.51 -7.31
C GLY A 739 2.77 -20.64 -6.17
N THR A 740 3.32 -19.46 -6.48
CA THR A 740 3.76 -18.49 -5.47
C THR A 740 2.58 -17.72 -4.89
N THR A 741 1.46 -17.62 -5.63
CA THR A 741 0.25 -16.91 -5.22
C THR A 741 -0.74 -17.80 -4.47
N ILE A 742 -1.55 -17.20 -3.60
CA ILE A 742 -2.60 -17.94 -2.86
C ILE A 742 -3.65 -18.48 -3.83
N TYR A 743 -4.10 -17.61 -4.74
CA TYR A 743 -5.09 -17.95 -5.76
C TYR A 743 -4.60 -19.09 -6.65
N GLY A 744 -3.37 -19.00 -7.17
CA GLY A 744 -2.82 -20.01 -8.08
C GLY A 744 -2.67 -21.39 -7.46
N ARG A 745 -2.26 -21.48 -6.18
CA ARG A 745 -2.23 -22.76 -5.45
C ARG A 745 -3.62 -23.40 -5.31
N LEU A 746 -4.63 -22.59 -5.01
CA LEU A 746 -6.02 -23.08 -4.93
C LEU A 746 -6.52 -23.53 -6.29
N LEU A 747 -6.36 -22.70 -7.33
CA LEU A 747 -6.80 -23.04 -8.69
C LEU A 747 -6.14 -24.32 -9.20
N TRP A 748 -4.82 -24.46 -8.98
CA TRP A 748 -4.09 -25.66 -9.35
C TRP A 748 -4.70 -26.91 -8.69
N ARG A 749 -4.97 -26.87 -7.38
CA ARG A 749 -5.58 -28.00 -6.66
C ARG A 749 -6.97 -28.35 -7.22
N VAL A 750 -7.80 -27.36 -7.54
CA VAL A 750 -9.13 -27.59 -8.10
C VAL A 750 -9.05 -28.17 -9.52
N ARG A 751 -8.07 -27.74 -10.33
CA ARG A 751 -7.78 -28.30 -11.66
C ARG A 751 -7.30 -29.74 -11.59
N GLN A 752 -6.37 -30.05 -10.70
CA GLN A 752 -5.90 -31.43 -10.47
C GLN A 752 -7.02 -32.34 -9.94
N ALA A 753 -7.92 -31.81 -9.11
CA ALA A 753 -9.12 -32.50 -8.67
C ALA A 753 -10.18 -32.66 -9.78
N LYS A 754 -10.00 -32.05 -10.95
CA LYS A 754 -10.97 -32.04 -12.07
C LYS A 754 -12.34 -31.44 -11.66
N LEU A 755 -12.34 -30.53 -10.68
CA LEU A 755 -13.55 -29.98 -10.06
C LEU A 755 -13.90 -28.55 -10.49
N THR A 756 -13.14 -27.91 -11.39
CA THR A 756 -13.36 -26.49 -11.78
C THR A 756 -14.80 -26.20 -12.21
N HIS A 757 -15.45 -27.11 -12.91
CA HIS A 757 -16.84 -26.96 -13.38
C HIS A 757 -17.86 -27.57 -12.40
N GLY A 758 -17.40 -28.15 -11.29
CA GLY A 758 -18.23 -28.79 -10.27
C GLY A 758 -18.39 -27.96 -8.99
N ILE A 759 -17.64 -26.88 -8.82
CA ILE A 759 -17.74 -26.01 -7.64
C ILE A 759 -19.09 -25.27 -7.66
N ARG A 760 -19.94 -25.52 -6.66
CA ARG A 760 -21.27 -24.91 -6.56
C ARG A 760 -21.29 -23.60 -5.78
N GLY A 761 -20.36 -23.43 -4.85
CA GLY A 761 -20.26 -22.21 -4.06
C GLY A 761 -18.86 -21.96 -3.52
N VAL A 762 -18.59 -20.68 -3.24
CA VAL A 762 -17.35 -20.21 -2.62
C VAL A 762 -17.68 -19.61 -1.26
N LEU A 763 -16.98 -20.07 -0.22
CA LEU A 763 -17.11 -19.60 1.14
C LEU A 763 -15.88 -18.75 1.49
N TRP A 764 -16.11 -17.48 1.80
CA TRP A 764 -15.08 -16.47 2.03
C TRP A 764 -15.16 -15.90 3.44
N HIS A 765 -14.10 -16.10 4.21
CA HIS A 765 -13.90 -15.39 5.47
C HIS A 765 -12.53 -14.69 5.50
N GLN A 766 -12.56 -13.37 5.38
CA GLN A 766 -11.37 -12.55 5.42
C GLN A 766 -11.70 -11.09 5.72
N GLY A 767 -10.71 -10.36 6.23
CA GLY A 767 -10.74 -8.90 6.38
C GLY A 767 -9.95 -8.46 7.59
N GLU A 768 -9.62 -9.37 8.52
CA GLU A 768 -8.99 -9.01 9.78
C GLU A 768 -7.65 -8.29 9.54
N ASN A 769 -6.90 -8.67 8.51
CA ASN A 769 -5.63 -8.02 8.17
C ASN A 769 -5.78 -6.73 7.33
N ASP A 770 -6.97 -6.45 6.79
CA ASP A 770 -7.29 -5.21 6.06
C ASP A 770 -7.89 -4.12 6.95
N GLN A 771 -8.10 -4.42 8.24
CA GLN A 771 -8.52 -3.43 9.23
C GLN A 771 -7.45 -2.39 9.50
N GLY A 772 -6.17 -2.71 9.28
CA GLY A 772 -5.06 -1.85 9.61
C GLY A 772 -4.81 -0.73 8.60
N ALA A 773 -3.77 0.03 8.87
CA ALA A 773 -3.31 1.07 7.97
C ALA A 773 -2.32 0.55 6.90
N ASP A 774 -2.17 -0.76 6.70
CA ASP A 774 -1.20 -1.33 5.76
C ASP A 774 -1.85 -1.70 4.41
N GLY A 775 -2.71 -0.81 3.89
CA GLY A 775 -3.36 -1.00 2.60
C GLY A 775 -2.37 -0.88 1.43
N PRO A 776 -2.65 -1.49 0.27
CA PRO A 776 -1.72 -1.55 -0.87
C PRO A 776 -1.38 -0.18 -1.48
N THR A 777 -2.19 0.84 -1.22
CA THR A 777 -1.96 2.24 -1.64
C THR A 777 -1.14 3.05 -0.62
N GLY A 778 -0.67 2.40 0.44
CA GLY A 778 -0.13 3.04 1.63
C GLY A 778 -1.22 3.71 2.50
N GLY A 779 -2.50 3.59 2.17
CA GLY A 779 -3.63 4.02 2.99
C GLY A 779 -4.18 2.92 3.89
N TYR A 780 -5.44 3.03 4.31
CA TYR A 780 -6.10 1.98 5.08
C TYR A 780 -6.61 0.85 4.17
N GLY A 781 -6.60 -0.40 4.66
CA GLY A 781 -7.01 -1.55 3.84
C GLY A 781 -8.46 -1.50 3.33
N TRP A 782 -9.36 -0.83 4.05
CA TRP A 782 -10.76 -0.68 3.64
C TRP A 782 -10.95 0.11 2.33
N GLU A 783 -10.02 1.00 1.99
CA GLU A 783 -10.14 1.92 0.84
C GLU A 783 -10.17 1.17 -0.50
N THR A 784 -9.43 0.06 -0.60
CA THR A 784 -9.34 -0.77 -1.82
C THR A 784 -10.12 -2.08 -1.75
N TYR A 785 -10.65 -2.43 -0.58
CA TYR A 785 -11.22 -3.75 -0.31
C TYR A 785 -12.36 -4.13 -1.27
N ARG A 786 -13.30 -3.20 -1.53
CA ARG A 786 -14.45 -3.46 -2.41
C ARG A 786 -14.00 -3.87 -3.81
N GLN A 787 -13.09 -3.10 -4.39
CA GLN A 787 -12.60 -3.30 -5.74
C GLN A 787 -11.84 -4.63 -5.86
N LEU A 788 -10.91 -4.87 -4.94
CA LEU A 788 -10.12 -6.10 -4.88
C LEU A 788 -10.98 -7.35 -4.64
N PHE A 789 -12.09 -7.23 -3.91
CA PHE A 789 -13.05 -8.33 -3.76
C PHE A 789 -13.75 -8.63 -5.09
N ILE A 790 -14.23 -7.59 -5.79
CA ILE A 790 -14.92 -7.74 -7.08
C ILE A 790 -14.00 -8.39 -8.13
N GLU A 791 -12.74 -7.96 -8.20
CA GLU A 791 -11.73 -8.51 -9.12
C GLU A 791 -11.41 -9.98 -8.82
N MET A 792 -11.20 -10.32 -7.54
CA MET A 792 -10.98 -11.70 -7.12
C MET A 792 -12.21 -12.59 -7.41
N ALA A 793 -13.41 -12.12 -7.12
CA ALA A 793 -14.65 -12.85 -7.39
C ALA A 793 -14.92 -13.02 -8.90
N ALA A 794 -14.48 -12.07 -9.73
CA ALA A 794 -14.47 -12.22 -11.18
C ALA A 794 -13.55 -13.38 -11.62
N GLY A 795 -12.36 -13.49 -11.00
CA GLY A 795 -11.47 -14.64 -11.16
C GLY A 795 -12.17 -15.96 -10.83
N TRP A 796 -12.82 -16.05 -9.65
CA TRP A 796 -13.55 -17.26 -9.27
C TRP A 796 -14.64 -17.62 -10.27
N LYS A 797 -15.43 -16.65 -10.75
CA LYS A 797 -16.49 -16.95 -11.73
C LYS A 797 -15.92 -17.37 -13.09
N GLN A 798 -14.75 -16.87 -13.48
CA GLN A 798 -14.07 -17.27 -14.71
C GLN A 798 -13.52 -18.70 -14.62
N ASP A 799 -12.85 -19.04 -13.52
CA ASP A 799 -12.21 -20.35 -13.37
C ASP A 799 -13.20 -21.43 -12.85
N PHE A 800 -14.28 -21.02 -12.19
CA PHE A 800 -15.36 -21.86 -11.66
C PHE A 800 -16.72 -21.42 -12.24
N PRO A 801 -16.98 -21.70 -13.53
CA PRO A 801 -18.11 -21.10 -14.27
C PRO A 801 -19.49 -21.44 -13.69
N ASN A 802 -19.61 -22.60 -13.04
CA ASN A 802 -20.86 -23.11 -12.48
C ASN A 802 -21.08 -22.74 -11.00
N VAL A 803 -20.25 -21.86 -10.42
CA VAL A 803 -20.54 -21.28 -9.09
C VAL A 803 -21.89 -20.58 -9.14
N ARG A 804 -22.75 -20.96 -8.19
CA ARG A 804 -24.12 -20.46 -8.06
C ARG A 804 -24.28 -19.46 -6.93
N HIS A 805 -23.42 -19.48 -5.90
CA HIS A 805 -23.53 -18.57 -4.76
C HIS A 805 -22.18 -18.28 -4.08
N TYR A 806 -22.04 -17.07 -3.55
CA TYR A 806 -20.93 -16.66 -2.68
C TYR A 806 -21.42 -16.48 -1.25
N TYR A 807 -20.76 -17.13 -0.28
CA TYR A 807 -21.06 -16.99 1.14
C TYR A 807 -19.93 -16.23 1.80
N VAL A 808 -20.20 -14.99 2.19
CA VAL A 808 -19.21 -14.06 2.75
C VAL A 808 -19.49 -13.87 4.24
N PHE A 809 -18.45 -13.73 5.05
CA PHE A 809 -18.59 -13.35 6.45
C PHE A 809 -18.20 -11.88 6.67
N GLN A 810 -19.06 -11.10 7.34
CA GLN A 810 -18.62 -9.82 7.91
C GLN A 810 -17.85 -10.12 9.20
N ILE A 811 -16.64 -9.57 9.31
CA ILE A 811 -15.81 -9.73 10.52
C ILE A 811 -16.40 -8.95 11.71
N TRP A 812 -15.99 -9.31 12.92
CA TRP A 812 -16.38 -8.58 14.13
C TRP A 812 -15.42 -7.40 14.42
N PRO A 813 -15.82 -6.43 15.27
CA PRO A 813 -15.02 -5.23 15.52
C PRO A 813 -13.65 -5.54 16.12
N ARG A 814 -12.60 -4.85 15.63
CA ARG A 814 -11.20 -5.02 16.02
C ARG A 814 -10.75 -6.48 16.10
N SER A 815 -11.21 -7.32 15.17
CA SER A 815 -10.75 -8.71 15.10
C SER A 815 -9.22 -8.77 15.04
N CYS A 816 -8.59 -9.67 15.80
CA CYS A 816 -7.13 -9.75 15.94
C CYS A 816 -6.42 -8.45 16.39
N ALA A 817 -7.14 -7.47 16.96
CA ALA A 817 -6.63 -6.17 17.39
C ALA A 817 -5.94 -5.33 16.28
N MET A 818 -6.36 -5.48 15.03
CA MET A 818 -5.73 -4.82 13.87
C MET A 818 -6.34 -3.46 13.48
N GLY A 819 -7.54 -3.13 13.95
CA GLY A 819 -8.22 -1.88 13.62
C GLY A 819 -7.60 -0.63 14.29
N ILE A 820 -7.49 0.48 13.56
CA ILE A 820 -6.91 1.74 14.03
C ILE A 820 -7.84 2.91 13.66
N ASN A 821 -8.21 3.74 14.63
CA ASN A 821 -9.01 4.96 14.40
C ASN A 821 -10.31 4.73 13.57
N GLY A 822 -11.01 3.63 13.84
CA GLY A 822 -12.29 3.29 13.19
C GLY A 822 -12.16 2.75 11.76
N SER A 823 -10.95 2.44 11.28
CA SER A 823 -10.72 1.80 9.99
C SER A 823 -11.46 0.45 9.85
N ASP A 824 -11.59 -0.31 10.93
CA ASP A 824 -12.33 -1.57 10.94
C ASP A 824 -13.84 -1.37 10.86
N ASN A 825 -14.38 -0.26 11.39
CA ASN A 825 -15.78 0.10 11.22
C ASN A 825 -16.10 0.32 9.72
N ARG A 826 -15.21 1.04 9.01
CA ARG A 826 -15.34 1.30 7.57
C ARG A 826 -15.15 0.04 6.73
N LEU A 827 -14.21 -0.84 7.10
CA LEU A 827 -14.07 -2.13 6.45
C LEU A 827 -15.34 -2.98 6.55
N ARG A 828 -15.94 -3.06 7.76
CA ARG A 828 -17.18 -3.81 7.96
C ARG A 828 -18.33 -3.22 7.14
N GLU A 829 -18.40 -1.90 6.99
CA GLU A 829 -19.36 -1.23 6.09
C GLU A 829 -19.13 -1.61 4.62
N VAL A 830 -17.87 -1.66 4.17
CA VAL A 830 -17.53 -2.14 2.83
C VAL A 830 -18.00 -3.59 2.64
N GLN A 831 -17.73 -4.47 3.61
CA GLN A 831 -18.19 -5.86 3.57
C GLN A 831 -19.71 -5.93 3.50
N ARG A 832 -20.43 -5.21 4.37
CA ARG A 832 -21.91 -5.19 4.44
C ARG A 832 -22.55 -4.86 3.09
N THR A 833 -21.94 -3.98 2.33
CA THR A 833 -22.48 -3.43 1.09
C THR A 833 -22.03 -4.19 -0.15
N LEU A 834 -21.17 -5.22 -0.04
CA LEU A 834 -20.80 -6.06 -1.19
C LEU A 834 -22.01 -6.63 -1.96
N PRO A 835 -23.10 -7.12 -1.34
CA PRO A 835 -24.20 -7.77 -2.05
C PRO A 835 -24.96 -6.83 -2.98
N THR A 836 -24.80 -5.51 -2.83
CA THR A 836 -25.34 -4.54 -3.81
C THR A 836 -24.81 -4.76 -5.23
N ALA A 837 -23.61 -5.35 -5.35
CA ALA A 837 -22.95 -5.62 -6.62
C ALA A 837 -23.18 -7.04 -7.16
N PHE A 838 -23.85 -7.93 -6.41
CA PHE A 838 -23.99 -9.36 -6.73
C PHE A 838 -25.43 -9.87 -6.53
N SER A 839 -25.99 -10.58 -7.50
CA SER A 839 -27.31 -11.23 -7.40
C SER A 839 -27.28 -12.48 -6.51
N ASN A 840 -26.13 -13.18 -6.47
CA ASN A 840 -25.98 -14.45 -5.76
C ASN A 840 -24.90 -14.39 -4.67
N MET A 841 -25.10 -13.50 -3.69
CA MET A 841 -24.22 -13.38 -2.53
C MET A 841 -25.04 -13.28 -1.24
N SER A 842 -24.63 -14.05 -0.23
CA SER A 842 -25.14 -13.93 1.14
C SER A 842 -24.01 -13.49 2.06
N ILE A 843 -24.30 -12.56 2.97
CA ILE A 843 -23.38 -12.21 4.06
C ILE A 843 -23.89 -12.80 5.37
N MET A 844 -22.99 -13.42 6.12
CA MET A 844 -23.23 -13.88 7.47
C MET A 844 -22.46 -13.04 8.47
N SER A 845 -23.11 -12.72 9.59
CA SER A 845 -22.46 -12.00 10.68
C SER A 845 -21.66 -12.98 11.54
N THR A 846 -20.40 -12.65 11.81
CA THR A 846 -19.63 -13.34 12.85
C THR A 846 -19.80 -12.69 14.23
N LEU A 847 -20.52 -11.56 14.27
CA LEU A 847 -20.93 -10.91 15.50
C LEU A 847 -21.91 -11.79 16.27
N GLY A 848 -21.75 -11.86 17.59
CA GLY A 848 -22.66 -12.62 18.45
C GLY A 848 -22.43 -14.14 18.47
N ILE A 849 -21.33 -14.62 17.88
CA ILE A 849 -20.84 -16.00 18.07
C ILE A 849 -20.34 -16.16 19.51
N ASP A 850 -20.79 -17.22 20.17
CA ASP A 850 -20.55 -17.49 21.59
C ASP A 850 -20.25 -18.99 21.77
N PRO A 851 -19.12 -19.38 22.38
CA PRO A 851 -18.06 -18.55 22.94
C PRO A 851 -17.35 -17.68 21.88
N PRO A 852 -17.03 -16.41 22.19
CA PRO A 852 -16.36 -15.52 21.26
C PRO A 852 -14.90 -15.91 21.05
N GLY A 853 -14.34 -15.47 19.92
CA GLY A 853 -12.91 -15.57 19.63
C GLY A 853 -12.16 -14.29 19.99
N GLY A 854 -10.83 -14.39 20.18
CA GLY A 854 -9.93 -13.23 20.25
C GLY A 854 -9.47 -12.82 18.86
N CYS A 855 -8.54 -13.59 18.28
CA CYS A 855 -8.23 -13.57 16.84
C CYS A 855 -8.84 -14.79 16.13
N HIS A 856 -8.82 -15.96 16.78
CA HIS A 856 -9.45 -17.20 16.32
C HIS A 856 -10.51 -17.66 17.33
N PHE A 857 -11.46 -18.47 16.85
CA PHE A 857 -12.53 -19.02 17.68
C PHE A 857 -12.14 -20.39 18.25
N PRO A 858 -12.65 -20.75 19.45
CA PRO A 858 -12.61 -22.13 19.90
C PRO A 858 -13.50 -23.03 19.02
N ALA A 859 -13.35 -24.34 19.17
CA ALA A 859 -14.13 -25.35 18.42
C ALA A 859 -15.64 -25.09 18.42
N ALA A 860 -16.23 -24.81 19.60
CA ALA A 860 -17.66 -24.50 19.73
C ALA A 860 -18.06 -23.22 18.97
N GLY A 861 -17.20 -22.20 18.94
CA GLY A 861 -17.43 -20.98 18.15
C GLY A 861 -17.40 -21.26 16.65
N TYR A 862 -16.46 -22.09 16.17
CA TYR A 862 -16.45 -22.53 14.77
C TYR A 862 -17.64 -23.46 14.43
N ALA A 863 -18.18 -24.22 15.37
CA ALA A 863 -19.42 -24.96 15.14
C ALA A 863 -20.60 -24.03 14.83
N GLU A 864 -20.64 -22.84 15.45
CA GLU A 864 -21.66 -21.83 15.16
C GLU A 864 -21.54 -21.23 13.74
N PHE A 865 -20.32 -21.09 13.20
CA PHE A 865 -20.14 -20.70 11.78
C PHE A 865 -20.89 -21.67 10.86
N ALA A 866 -20.69 -22.97 11.06
CA ALA A 866 -21.32 -24.01 10.27
C ALA A 866 -22.85 -24.05 10.49
N ARG A 867 -23.31 -23.86 11.74
CA ARG A 867 -24.75 -23.79 12.06
C ARG A 867 -25.44 -22.63 11.33
N LEU A 868 -24.78 -21.47 11.23
CA LEU A 868 -25.33 -20.28 10.59
C LEU A 868 -25.30 -20.36 9.05
N ILE A 869 -24.23 -20.90 8.46
CA ILE A 869 -24.11 -20.99 6.99
C ILE A 869 -24.94 -22.14 6.40
N CYS A 870 -25.08 -23.26 7.11
CA CYS A 870 -25.77 -24.44 6.57
C CYS A 870 -27.17 -24.12 6.00
N PRO A 871 -28.07 -23.40 6.69
CA PRO A 871 -29.39 -23.04 6.14
C PRO A 871 -29.36 -22.23 4.84
N LEU A 872 -28.32 -21.40 4.63
CA LEU A 872 -28.14 -20.67 3.37
C LEU A 872 -27.77 -21.63 2.23
N VAL A 873 -26.82 -22.54 2.49
CA VAL A 873 -26.42 -23.59 1.53
C VAL A 873 -27.61 -24.49 1.18
N GLU A 874 -28.41 -24.88 2.17
CA GLU A 874 -29.63 -25.67 1.98
C GLU A 874 -30.67 -24.94 1.10
N ARG A 875 -30.86 -23.63 1.33
CA ARG A 875 -31.75 -22.78 0.52
C ARG A 875 -31.28 -22.72 -0.94
N ASP A 876 -30.01 -22.43 -1.13
CA ASP A 876 -29.45 -22.06 -2.44
C ASP A 876 -29.13 -23.29 -3.31
N HIS A 877 -28.92 -24.47 -2.73
CA HIS A 877 -28.52 -25.67 -3.46
C HIS A 877 -29.44 -26.89 -3.30
N TYR A 878 -30.29 -26.93 -2.26
CA TYR A 878 -31.15 -28.07 -1.95
C TYR A 878 -32.64 -27.72 -1.96
N GLY A 879 -33.00 -26.50 -2.36
CA GLY A 879 -34.40 -26.07 -2.50
C GLY A 879 -35.16 -25.96 -1.18
N LYS A 880 -34.45 -25.93 -0.05
CA LYS A 880 -35.06 -25.76 1.27
C LYS A 880 -35.64 -24.35 1.37
N VAL A 881 -36.95 -24.25 1.58
CA VAL A 881 -37.61 -22.94 1.76
C VAL A 881 -37.64 -22.61 3.25
N PRO A 882 -36.87 -21.60 3.73
CA PRO A 882 -36.89 -21.23 5.13
C PRO A 882 -38.25 -20.64 5.53
N THR A 883 -38.75 -20.99 6.72
CA THR A 883 -39.99 -20.41 7.28
C THR A 883 -39.79 -19.04 7.93
N ALA A 884 -38.52 -18.66 8.16
CA ALA A 884 -38.10 -17.36 8.65
C ALA A 884 -36.77 -16.98 7.98
N SER A 885 -36.38 -15.71 8.09
CA SER A 885 -35.10 -15.25 7.55
C SER A 885 -33.92 -16.01 8.17
N VAL A 886 -33.00 -16.47 7.32
CA VAL A 886 -31.75 -17.16 7.70
C VAL A 886 -30.52 -16.28 7.48
N THR A 887 -30.70 -14.98 7.22
CA THR A 887 -29.64 -13.98 7.07
C THR A 887 -29.60 -13.03 8.27
N PRO A 888 -28.45 -12.42 8.57
CA PRO A 888 -28.40 -11.32 9.53
C PRO A 888 -29.20 -10.11 9.02
N PRO A 889 -29.88 -9.34 9.89
CA PRO A 889 -30.50 -8.07 9.50
C PRO A 889 -29.48 -7.12 8.87
N ASN A 890 -29.84 -6.56 7.71
CA ASN A 890 -29.03 -5.58 7.00
C ASN A 890 -29.79 -4.26 6.86
N LEU A 891 -29.11 -3.14 7.15
CA LEU A 891 -29.66 -1.80 6.99
C LEU A 891 -29.81 -1.47 5.49
N LYS A 892 -31.03 -1.16 5.05
CA LYS A 892 -31.29 -0.69 3.68
C LYS A 892 -30.99 0.80 3.54
N ARG A 893 -31.47 1.61 4.49
CA ARG A 893 -31.27 3.07 4.51
C ARG A 893 -31.57 3.65 5.89
N ALA A 894 -31.10 4.87 6.13
CA ALA A 894 -31.46 5.70 7.27
C ALA A 894 -32.06 7.02 6.79
N TYR A 895 -33.07 7.56 7.48
CA TYR A 895 -33.67 8.86 7.15
C TYR A 895 -34.30 9.53 8.38
N PHE A 896 -34.48 10.84 8.34
CA PHE A 896 -35.20 11.56 9.40
C PHE A 896 -36.72 11.33 9.28
N ALA A 897 -37.37 11.01 10.40
CA ALA A 897 -38.83 10.81 10.42
C ALA A 897 -39.61 12.12 10.19
N THR A 898 -39.05 13.24 10.65
CA THR A 898 -39.69 14.56 10.62
C THR A 898 -38.70 15.67 10.30
N ASP A 899 -39.21 16.84 9.92
CA ASP A 899 -38.37 18.03 9.64
C ASP A 899 -37.70 18.60 10.89
N LYS A 900 -38.16 18.20 12.09
CA LYS A 900 -37.50 18.53 13.37
C LYS A 900 -36.17 17.79 13.54
N LYS A 901 -35.94 16.72 12.75
CA LYS A 901 -34.73 15.89 12.78
C LYS A 901 -34.39 15.39 14.19
N ASP A 902 -35.40 15.07 14.98
CA ASP A 902 -35.30 14.58 16.35
C ASP A 902 -35.60 13.07 16.47
N GLU A 903 -35.82 12.42 15.32
CA GLU A 903 -36.02 10.98 15.21
C GLU A 903 -35.40 10.48 13.88
N VAL A 904 -34.57 9.43 13.97
CA VAL A 904 -33.98 8.74 12.81
C VAL A 904 -34.65 7.38 12.66
N VAL A 905 -35.12 7.07 11.45
CA VAL A 905 -35.66 5.77 11.08
C VAL A 905 -34.59 4.97 10.36
N LEU A 906 -34.34 3.76 10.85
CA LEU A 906 -33.47 2.76 10.25
C LEU A 906 -34.33 1.66 9.64
N GLU A 907 -34.38 1.58 8.31
CA GLU A 907 -35.14 0.56 7.60
C GLU A 907 -34.26 -0.68 7.37
N PHE A 908 -34.61 -1.81 8.00
CA PHE A 908 -33.93 -3.09 7.79
C PHE A 908 -34.62 -3.94 6.73
N ASP A 909 -33.90 -4.95 6.24
CA ASP A 909 -34.46 -5.97 5.35
C ASP A 909 -35.39 -6.98 6.02
N GLN A 910 -35.42 -6.99 7.34
CA GLN A 910 -36.23 -7.87 8.17
C GLN A 910 -36.46 -7.28 9.57
N PRO A 911 -37.45 -7.78 10.34
CA PRO A 911 -37.68 -7.37 11.72
C PRO A 911 -36.46 -7.59 12.65
N VAL A 912 -36.26 -6.65 13.57
CA VAL A 912 -35.19 -6.70 14.58
C VAL A 912 -35.76 -6.50 15.98
N LYS A 913 -35.02 -6.94 17.01
CA LYS A 913 -35.39 -6.79 18.41
C LYS A 913 -34.68 -5.59 19.02
N TRP A 914 -35.46 -4.67 19.58
CA TRP A 914 -34.93 -3.52 20.32
C TRP A 914 -34.92 -3.78 21.84
N THR A 915 -33.88 -3.27 22.50
CA THR A 915 -33.81 -3.08 23.95
C THR A 915 -33.17 -1.72 24.22
N ASP A 916 -33.55 -1.03 25.29
CA ASP A 916 -33.05 0.32 25.56
C ASP A 916 -31.54 0.38 25.80
N ALA A 917 -30.93 -0.75 26.18
CA ALA A 917 -29.48 -0.88 26.28
C ALA A 917 -28.76 -0.64 24.94
N LEU A 918 -29.44 -0.83 23.80
CA LEU A 918 -28.86 -0.64 22.47
C LEU A 918 -28.66 0.83 22.11
N ALA A 919 -29.35 1.78 22.77
CA ALA A 919 -29.20 3.21 22.47
C ALA A 919 -27.72 3.66 22.51
N SER A 920 -26.93 3.10 23.43
CA SER A 920 -25.51 3.43 23.57
C SER A 920 -24.61 2.89 22.44
N GLN A 921 -25.14 2.03 21.57
CA GLN A 921 -24.41 1.42 20.45
C GLN A 921 -24.54 2.22 19.15
N PHE A 922 -25.38 3.27 19.12
CA PHE A 922 -25.57 4.13 17.96
C PHE A 922 -24.87 5.47 18.14
N TYR A 923 -24.23 5.91 17.06
CA TYR A 923 -23.46 7.14 16.98
C TYR A 923 -23.97 7.99 15.84
N LEU A 924 -24.13 9.29 16.07
CA LEU A 924 -24.54 10.26 15.07
C LEU A 924 -23.35 11.19 14.78
N ASP A 925 -22.87 11.22 13.54
CA ASP A 925 -21.63 11.87 13.10
C ASP A 925 -20.40 11.52 13.96
N GLY A 926 -20.34 10.27 14.44
CA GLY A 926 -19.26 9.79 15.30
C GLY A 926 -19.40 10.18 16.78
N GLU A 927 -20.45 10.90 17.15
CA GLU A 927 -20.71 11.27 18.55
C GLU A 927 -21.58 10.23 19.28
N LYS A 928 -21.11 9.79 20.44
CA LYS A 928 -21.85 8.88 21.33
C LYS A 928 -22.94 9.63 22.10
N GLY A 929 -24.00 8.92 22.52
CA GLY A 929 -25.00 9.44 23.45
C GLY A 929 -26.03 10.39 22.84
N LYS A 930 -26.09 10.45 21.50
CA LYS A 930 -27.10 11.26 20.77
C LYS A 930 -28.45 10.56 20.65
N VAL A 931 -28.48 9.24 20.77
CA VAL A 931 -29.71 8.44 20.76
C VAL A 931 -30.19 8.26 22.20
N ALA A 932 -31.39 8.75 22.49
CA ALA A 932 -31.99 8.71 23.84
C ALA A 932 -32.77 7.41 24.07
N SER A 933 -33.52 6.95 23.08
CA SER A 933 -34.30 5.71 23.13
C SER A 933 -34.58 5.19 21.73
N GLY A 934 -35.18 4.01 21.64
CA GLY A 934 -35.62 3.47 20.36
C GLY A 934 -36.87 2.61 20.47
N SER A 935 -37.47 2.31 19.33
CA SER A 935 -38.60 1.39 19.21
C SER A 935 -38.57 0.69 17.86
N VAL A 936 -39.31 -0.41 17.73
CA VAL A 936 -39.43 -1.16 16.48
C VAL A 936 -40.87 -1.09 15.98
N LEU A 937 -41.03 -0.79 14.70
CA LEU A 937 -42.30 -0.88 13.98
C LEU A 937 -42.07 -1.70 12.70
N GLY A 938 -42.44 -2.98 12.72
CA GLY A 938 -42.12 -3.90 11.63
C GLY A 938 -40.60 -4.09 11.48
N SER A 939 -40.05 -3.73 10.32
CA SER A 939 -38.59 -3.74 10.05
C SER A 939 -37.89 -2.42 10.38
N ASP A 940 -38.63 -1.41 10.81
CA ASP A 940 -38.07 -0.09 11.07
C ASP A 940 -37.68 0.05 12.55
N VAL A 941 -36.43 0.42 12.81
CA VAL A 941 -35.99 0.89 14.11
C VAL A 941 -36.09 2.41 14.13
N ARG A 942 -36.93 2.96 15.01
CA ARG A 942 -37.05 4.40 15.22
C ARG A 942 -36.20 4.79 16.41
N LEU A 943 -35.20 5.63 16.19
CA LEU A 943 -34.27 6.13 17.19
C LEU A 943 -34.64 7.55 17.56
N LYS A 944 -35.11 7.76 18.79
CA LYS A 944 -35.37 9.09 19.32
C LYS A 944 -34.04 9.75 19.69
N LEU A 945 -33.77 10.93 19.16
CA LEU A 945 -32.57 11.69 19.47
C LEU A 945 -32.77 12.52 20.74
N ALA A 946 -31.69 12.73 21.49
CA ALA A 946 -31.69 13.57 22.70
C ALA A 946 -32.04 15.04 22.40
N ALA A 947 -31.71 15.50 21.19
CA ALA A 947 -32.10 16.79 20.63
C ALA A 947 -32.17 16.69 19.09
N GLY A 948 -32.85 17.64 18.44
CA GLY A 948 -32.84 17.74 16.98
C GLY A 948 -31.40 17.88 16.46
N SER A 949 -31.08 17.16 15.38
CA SER A 949 -29.73 17.11 14.83
C SER A 949 -29.68 17.59 13.39
N THR A 950 -28.67 18.38 13.05
CA THR A 950 -28.29 18.63 11.65
C THR A 950 -27.45 17.49 11.08
N GLY A 951 -27.14 16.49 11.91
CA GLY A 951 -26.20 15.45 11.61
C GLY A 951 -26.59 14.58 10.44
N GLY A 952 -25.57 14.10 9.73
CA GLY A 952 -25.74 13.53 8.39
C GLY A 952 -25.45 12.04 8.29
N LYS A 953 -24.85 11.42 9.32
CA LYS A 953 -24.37 10.04 9.26
C LYS A 953 -24.63 9.27 10.53
N ILE A 954 -25.04 8.01 10.42
CA ILE A 954 -25.27 7.11 11.54
C ILE A 954 -24.36 5.88 11.48
N THR A 955 -23.83 5.49 12.63
CA THR A 955 -23.00 4.30 12.82
C THR A 955 -23.62 3.43 13.91
N TYR A 956 -23.68 2.12 13.65
CA TYR A 956 -24.05 1.12 14.65
C TYR A 956 -22.83 0.27 14.99
N LEU A 957 -22.50 0.26 16.28
CA LEU A 957 -21.47 -0.57 16.89
C LEU A 957 -20.05 -0.18 16.44
N ASP A 958 -19.58 0.94 17.01
CA ASP A 958 -18.20 1.42 16.91
C ASP A 958 -17.25 0.50 17.69
N SER A 959 -16.16 0.07 17.05
CA SER A 959 -15.13 -0.78 17.64
C SER A 959 -14.39 -0.17 18.82
N ALA A 960 -14.47 1.16 19.01
CA ALA A 960 -13.90 1.83 20.17
C ALA A 960 -14.57 1.43 21.49
N ALA A 961 -15.87 1.08 21.48
CA ALA A 961 -16.60 0.69 22.69
C ALA A 961 -17.86 -0.14 22.35
N TRP A 962 -17.78 -1.47 22.51
CA TRP A 962 -18.89 -2.39 22.24
C TRP A 962 -18.87 -3.61 23.19
N SER A 963 -19.94 -4.42 23.18
CA SER A 963 -20.03 -5.67 23.96
C SER A 963 -20.81 -6.75 23.22
N GLN A 964 -20.31 -7.99 23.25
CA GLN A 964 -20.98 -9.19 22.71
C GLN A 964 -22.38 -9.42 23.34
N ALA A 965 -22.59 -8.94 24.57
CA ALA A 965 -23.86 -9.11 25.28
C ALA A 965 -24.94 -8.09 24.86
N ASN A 966 -24.57 -7.01 24.17
CA ASN A 966 -25.47 -5.91 23.82
C ASN A 966 -25.44 -5.65 22.31
N LEU A 967 -26.16 -6.50 21.57
CA LEU A 967 -26.18 -6.52 20.10
C LEU A 967 -27.62 -6.43 19.59
N LEU A 968 -27.83 -5.61 18.55
CA LEU A 968 -29.04 -5.65 17.75
C LEU A 968 -29.12 -7.00 17.04
N ARG A 969 -30.24 -7.71 17.23
CA ARG A 969 -30.48 -9.03 16.66
C ARG A 969 -31.78 -9.03 15.88
N GLY A 970 -31.84 -9.86 14.84
CA GLY A 970 -33.08 -10.17 14.14
C GLY A 970 -34.04 -10.94 15.03
N GLU A 971 -35.31 -11.04 14.61
CA GLU A 971 -36.24 -11.97 15.25
C GLU A 971 -35.76 -13.43 15.17
N ASN A 972 -34.97 -13.75 14.14
CA ASN A 972 -34.27 -15.01 13.94
C ASN A 972 -33.09 -15.27 14.89
N GLY A 973 -32.75 -14.30 15.77
CA GLY A 973 -31.66 -14.41 16.74
C GLY A 973 -30.26 -14.15 16.18
N ILE A 974 -30.10 -13.98 14.86
CA ILE A 974 -28.82 -13.65 14.23
C ILE A 974 -28.50 -12.17 14.47
N ALA A 975 -27.24 -11.88 14.84
CA ALA A 975 -26.80 -10.49 15.03
C ALA A 975 -26.85 -9.70 13.72
N ALA A 976 -27.37 -8.48 13.78
CA ALA A 976 -27.41 -7.57 12.64
C ALA A 976 -26.00 -7.26 12.13
N LEU A 977 -25.90 -7.02 10.82
CA LEU A 977 -24.67 -6.50 10.23
C LEU A 977 -24.43 -5.09 10.75
N THR A 978 -23.16 -4.82 11.06
CA THR A 978 -22.72 -3.51 11.52
C THR A 978 -22.53 -2.56 10.36
N PHE A 979 -22.80 -1.27 10.59
CA PHE A 979 -22.73 -0.24 9.57
C PHE A 979 -22.06 1.02 10.10
N CYS A 980 -21.35 1.72 9.23
CA CYS A 980 -20.51 2.85 9.60
C CYS A 980 -20.76 4.03 8.65
N GLU A 981 -20.91 5.23 9.21
CA GLU A 981 -21.00 6.49 8.45
C GLU A 981 -22.11 6.51 7.39
N VAL A 982 -23.19 5.75 7.62
CA VAL A 982 -24.30 5.63 6.67
C VAL A 982 -25.07 6.95 6.61
N PRO A 983 -25.28 7.56 5.42
CA PRO A 983 -26.01 8.80 5.30
C PRO A 983 -27.44 8.71 5.86
N VAL A 984 -27.84 9.70 6.65
CA VAL A 984 -29.22 9.91 7.10
C VAL A 984 -29.89 10.82 6.09
N LEU A 985 -30.74 10.24 5.25
CA LEU A 985 -31.43 10.96 4.19
C LEU A 985 -32.48 11.94 4.76
N PRO A 986 -32.83 12.99 4.00
CA PRO A 986 -34.01 13.80 4.31
C PRO A 986 -35.27 12.95 4.40
N ARG A 987 -36.29 13.50 5.06
CA ARG A 987 -37.61 12.86 5.17
C ARG A 987 -38.12 12.46 3.78
N LYS A 988 -38.63 11.23 3.68
CA LYS A 988 -39.41 10.79 2.51
C LYS A 988 -40.60 11.75 2.33
N PRO A 989 -40.86 12.29 1.13
CA PRO A 989 -42.08 13.05 0.86
C PRO A 989 -43.34 12.30 1.33
#